data_AF-A0A8J3HQA4-F1
#
_entry.id   AF-A0A8J3HQA4-F1
#
_cell.length_a   1.000
_cell.length_b   1.000
_cell.length_c   1.000
_cell.angle_alpha   90.00
_cell.angle_beta   90.00
_cell.angle_gamma   90.00
#
_symmetry.space_group_name_H-M   'P 1'
#
loop_
_entity.id
_entity.type
_entity.pdbx_description
1 polymer ?
#
loop_
_entity_poly.entity_id
_entity_poly.type
_entity_poly.pdbx_seq_one_letter_code
_entity_poly.pdbx_strand_id
1 'polypeptide(L)'
;MNKLVDTLWLQLPAAMRRFWLTLGAITGDGAYLRAWPPLALVAPLGGFVLGAFLGLIHPGTVYTYSFFVVALMVLAAGAGSAVGLWTWSGYTLVDLVVTDRTGLPGFWFYGDPLDKFTTGYVPLVMSYLLLASLLVIAPLLGTGFAVRTAQVVRKSNADLALLAGQGVYVLVVAGYTYAWAHATPFMIRPLWSFAGQVPDTAAVQPIQSNTFWLAVFAGFAAVARSVAVLLAARKPVRPPAVAVAAPKPPGALPDVMRLLLLPAQALFVTLLLSGLVGNLFLGLVVWVLLTGILLLRVAVVPLIPYYPAIVAKVPLLVRIGVCVLFSYLSTSLIVQPFVDQGERSFTPLVVSIFLSFIVSVFLLPGPRLTFGRLRTPAGPAGPATTGGTAGTAAAAESVPPTLAIPTQPIATPPAAPPASAPAAPPAAPPAPPSAPVAGEPPAFPPPGTATFAARTGRRAAGFWARIVRRVAVLAAAAVAAVGVWAAPAFADNCSGLTDCSFGVKVALVVGAIALIALAVFLLPEILAAGAAEAAAIAAAEAAAEAAAAAAAEAAAEAAAVAAAEAAAAEAAAAAAAEAAAAEAAAAAAAEAAAAEAAAAEAAAAEAAAAEGAAAEGAAAEGAAAEGAAAGEGFSEEVMEQAYEYANTESKLAHIIDPAKHNLEPIVEAAGGRSEAMKALVDSLASGEGLPAAGRFEVTRIIEGATVTIRGAVVNGVPKIGTAFIP
;
A
#
# COMPACT_ATOMS: atom_id res chain seq x y z
N MET A 1 -0.47 10.61 -19.18
CA MET A 1 -0.30 9.52 -18.18
C MET A 1 -0.51 10.00 -16.74
N ASN A 2 0.35 10.87 -16.20
CA ASN A 2 0.30 11.26 -14.77
C ASN A 2 -1.05 11.88 -14.33
N LYS A 3 -1.67 12.73 -15.16
CA LYS A 3 -3.02 13.28 -14.88
C LYS A 3 -4.07 12.18 -14.69
N LEU A 4 -4.05 11.14 -15.53
CA LEU A 4 -4.97 10.00 -15.41
C LEU A 4 -4.72 9.20 -14.13
N VAL A 5 -3.44 8.99 -13.77
CA VAL A 5 -3.05 8.32 -12.52
C VAL A 5 -3.55 9.11 -11.31
N ASP A 6 -3.39 10.43 -11.30
CA ASP A 6 -3.88 11.28 -10.21
C ASP A 6 -5.41 11.31 -10.17
N THR A 7 -6.09 11.36 -11.32
CA THR A 7 -7.56 11.25 -11.35
C THR A 7 -8.04 9.93 -10.77
N LEU A 8 -7.40 8.81 -11.15
CA LEU A 8 -7.81 7.47 -10.73
C LEU A 8 -7.53 7.18 -9.26
N TRP A 9 -6.37 7.57 -8.75
CA TRP A 9 -5.88 7.19 -7.42
C TRP A 9 -6.01 8.28 -6.36
N LEU A 10 -6.33 9.52 -6.73
CA LEU A 10 -6.56 10.61 -5.77
C LEU A 10 -7.95 11.22 -5.92
N GLN A 11 -8.29 11.72 -7.11
CA GLN A 11 -9.52 12.50 -7.29
C GLN A 11 -10.77 11.61 -7.17
N LEU A 12 -10.75 10.42 -7.80
CA LEU A 12 -11.84 9.47 -7.73
C LEU A 12 -12.08 8.97 -6.29
N PRO A 13 -11.08 8.50 -5.53
CA PRO A 13 -11.25 8.16 -4.12
C PRO A 13 -11.74 9.34 -3.26
N ALA A 14 -11.25 10.55 -3.51
CA ALA A 14 -11.69 11.75 -2.81
C ALA A 14 -13.15 12.10 -3.13
N ALA A 15 -13.57 11.98 -4.38
CA ALA A 15 -14.95 12.15 -4.80
C ALA A 15 -15.87 11.10 -4.17
N MET A 16 -15.47 9.82 -4.23
CA MET A 16 -16.23 8.70 -3.64
C MET A 16 -16.36 8.84 -2.13
N ARG A 17 -15.31 9.30 -1.44
CA ARG A 17 -15.35 9.54 0.01
C ARG A 17 -16.42 10.55 0.43
N ARG A 18 -16.81 11.48 -0.44
CA ARG A 18 -17.88 12.46 -0.16
C ARG A 18 -19.25 11.81 -0.04
N PHE A 19 -19.48 10.75 -0.81
CA PHE A 19 -20.76 10.02 -0.83
C PHE A 19 -20.73 8.79 0.09
N TRP A 20 -19.62 8.04 0.05
CA TRP A 20 -19.46 6.82 0.80
C TRP A 20 -18.00 6.64 1.24
N LEU A 21 -17.75 6.86 2.53
CA LEU A 21 -16.41 6.80 3.12
C LEU A 21 -15.70 5.46 2.85
N THR A 22 -16.44 4.35 2.94
CA THR A 22 -15.92 3.00 2.66
C THR A 22 -15.47 2.86 1.22
N LEU A 23 -16.27 3.31 0.26
CA LEU A 23 -15.91 3.24 -1.15
C LEU A 23 -14.70 4.10 -1.49
N GLY A 24 -14.58 5.29 -0.88
CA GLY A 24 -13.38 6.12 -0.98
C GLY A 24 -12.13 5.45 -0.41
N ALA A 25 -12.26 4.67 0.66
CA ALA A 25 -11.15 3.89 1.19
C ALA A 25 -10.78 2.70 0.30
N ILE A 26 -11.79 1.98 -0.22
CA ILE A 26 -11.59 0.87 -1.16
C ILE A 26 -10.87 1.35 -2.42
N THR A 27 -11.38 2.40 -3.06
CA THR A 27 -10.81 2.95 -4.31
C THR A 27 -9.46 3.62 -4.10
N GLY A 28 -9.17 4.13 -2.91
CA GLY A 28 -7.85 4.66 -2.55
C GLY A 28 -6.81 3.60 -2.20
N ASP A 29 -7.25 2.36 -1.92
CA ASP A 29 -6.36 1.28 -1.52
C ASP A 29 -5.58 0.69 -2.71
N GLY A 30 -4.41 1.27 -2.95
CA GLY A 30 -3.55 1.05 -4.10
C GLY A 30 -2.78 2.30 -4.53
N ALA A 31 -2.95 3.43 -3.82
CA ALA A 31 -2.25 4.68 -4.10
C ALA A 31 -0.72 4.57 -4.15
N TYR A 32 -0.12 3.54 -3.54
CA TYR A 32 1.33 3.27 -3.65
C TYR A 32 1.76 2.93 -5.09
N LEU A 33 0.85 2.44 -5.94
CA LEU A 33 1.11 2.15 -7.35
C LEU A 33 1.44 3.42 -8.15
N ARG A 34 1.09 4.61 -7.65
CA ARG A 34 1.45 5.91 -8.27
C ARG A 34 2.97 6.08 -8.44
N ALA A 35 3.78 5.35 -7.69
CA ALA A 35 5.23 5.30 -7.86
C ALA A 35 5.67 4.63 -9.19
N TRP A 36 4.75 3.97 -9.90
CA TRP A 36 4.92 3.38 -11.23
C TRP A 36 3.69 3.68 -12.11
N PRO A 37 3.63 4.87 -12.76
CA PRO A 37 2.45 5.32 -13.49
C PRO A 37 1.88 4.35 -14.52
N PRO A 38 2.68 3.58 -15.30
CA PRO A 38 2.13 2.56 -16.20
C PRO A 38 1.36 1.48 -15.44
N LEU A 39 1.93 0.97 -14.34
CA LEU A 39 1.30 -0.05 -13.52
C LEU A 39 0.04 0.48 -12.82
N ALA A 40 0.05 1.73 -12.37
CA ALA A 40 -1.11 2.39 -11.78
C ALA A 40 -2.31 2.47 -12.73
N LEU A 41 -2.09 2.62 -14.04
CA LEU A 41 -3.17 2.61 -15.03
C LEU A 41 -3.61 1.19 -15.40
N VAL A 42 -2.63 0.28 -15.55
CA VAL A 42 -2.90 -1.10 -15.98
C VAL A 42 -3.56 -1.92 -14.87
N ALA A 43 -3.23 -1.72 -13.59
CA ALA A 43 -3.69 -2.62 -12.53
C ALA A 43 -5.23 -2.69 -12.39
N PRO A 44 -5.99 -1.57 -12.38
CA PRO A 44 -7.45 -1.62 -12.36
C PRO A 44 -8.07 -2.28 -13.59
N LEU A 45 -7.60 -1.91 -14.79
CA LEU A 45 -8.10 -2.46 -16.05
C LEU A 45 -7.75 -3.95 -16.19
N GLY A 46 -6.51 -4.32 -15.85
CA GLY A 46 -6.03 -5.69 -15.84
C GLY A 46 -6.78 -6.55 -14.83
N GLY A 47 -7.08 -6.01 -13.64
CA GLY A 47 -7.96 -6.65 -12.67
C GLY A 47 -9.36 -6.91 -13.25
N PHE A 48 -9.98 -5.89 -13.86
CA PHE A 48 -11.29 -6.04 -14.51
C PHE A 48 -11.29 -7.08 -15.64
N VAL A 49 -10.30 -7.02 -16.55
CA VAL A 49 -10.17 -7.95 -17.67
C VAL A 49 -9.93 -9.38 -17.17
N LEU A 50 -9.07 -9.56 -16.17
CA LEU A 50 -8.86 -10.86 -15.53
C LEU A 50 -10.16 -11.38 -14.90
N GLY A 51 -10.85 -10.54 -14.13
CA GLY A 51 -12.13 -10.88 -13.53
C GLY A 51 -13.15 -11.31 -14.57
N ALA A 52 -13.32 -10.51 -15.63
CA ALA A 52 -14.20 -10.78 -16.76
C ALA A 52 -13.87 -12.11 -17.44
N PHE A 53 -12.58 -12.36 -17.71
CA PHE A 53 -12.12 -13.63 -18.27
C PHE A 53 -12.45 -14.81 -17.35
N LEU A 54 -12.16 -14.70 -16.05
CA LEU A 54 -12.48 -15.75 -15.08
C LEU A 54 -13.99 -15.95 -14.90
N GLY A 55 -14.79 -14.90 -15.02
CA GLY A 55 -16.26 -14.96 -15.04
C GLY A 55 -16.81 -15.69 -16.27
N LEU A 56 -16.05 -15.72 -17.37
CA LEU A 56 -16.40 -16.45 -18.60
C LEU A 56 -16.00 -17.93 -18.53
N ILE A 57 -14.86 -18.25 -17.91
CA ILE A 57 -14.24 -19.58 -17.99
C ILE A 57 -14.36 -20.43 -16.71
N HIS A 58 -14.93 -19.90 -15.62
CA HIS A 58 -15.02 -20.70 -14.40
C HIS A 58 -15.91 -21.93 -14.63
N PRO A 59 -15.49 -23.12 -14.16
CA PRO A 59 -16.29 -24.32 -14.30
C PRO A 59 -17.47 -24.27 -13.32
N GLY A 60 -18.60 -24.85 -13.72
CA GLY A 60 -19.77 -24.98 -12.86
C GLY A 60 -20.61 -23.71 -12.78
N THR A 61 -21.44 -23.62 -11.75
CA THR A 61 -22.48 -22.58 -11.67
C THR A 61 -22.06 -21.35 -10.88
N VAL A 62 -21.00 -21.45 -10.05
CA VAL A 62 -20.45 -20.36 -9.25
C VAL A 62 -18.92 -20.51 -9.07
N TYR A 63 -18.24 -19.41 -8.75
CA TYR A 63 -16.77 -19.38 -8.59
C TYR A 63 -16.18 -20.44 -7.66
N THR A 64 -16.93 -20.94 -6.67
CA THR A 64 -16.41 -21.91 -5.68
C THR A 64 -16.17 -23.30 -6.25
N TYR A 65 -16.68 -23.61 -7.44
CA TYR A 65 -16.36 -24.83 -8.19
C TYR A 65 -14.90 -24.88 -8.67
N SER A 66 -14.16 -23.77 -8.62
CA SER A 66 -12.76 -23.74 -8.99
C SER A 66 -11.90 -23.00 -7.99
N PHE A 67 -11.05 -23.77 -7.30
CA PHE A 67 -9.99 -23.24 -6.47
C PHE A 67 -9.08 -22.28 -7.26
N PHE A 68 -8.71 -22.63 -8.49
CA PHE A 68 -7.82 -21.81 -9.33
C PHE A 68 -8.42 -20.45 -9.66
N VAL A 69 -9.71 -20.39 -9.98
CA VAL A 69 -10.41 -19.13 -10.27
C VAL A 69 -10.35 -18.22 -9.05
N VAL A 70 -10.67 -18.72 -7.86
CA VAL A 70 -10.62 -17.93 -6.62
C VAL A 70 -9.18 -17.53 -6.27
N ALA A 71 -8.21 -18.44 -6.40
CA ALA A 71 -6.80 -18.15 -6.12
C ALA A 71 -6.24 -17.06 -7.04
N LEU A 72 -6.55 -17.08 -8.34
CA LEU A 72 -6.13 -16.04 -9.28
C LEU A 72 -6.76 -14.68 -8.95
N MET A 73 -8.05 -14.64 -8.58
CA MET A 73 -8.68 -13.41 -8.13
C MET A 73 -8.07 -12.89 -6.83
N VAL A 74 -7.74 -13.76 -5.88
CA VAL A 74 -7.05 -13.40 -4.63
C VAL A 74 -5.66 -12.83 -4.90
N LEU A 75 -4.89 -13.42 -5.81
CA LEU A 75 -3.58 -12.92 -6.22
C LEU A 75 -3.69 -11.50 -6.82
N ALA A 76 -4.68 -11.26 -7.68
CA ALA A 76 -4.93 -9.93 -8.25
C ALA A 76 -5.38 -8.92 -7.17
N ALA A 77 -6.31 -9.32 -6.31
CA ALA A 77 -6.80 -8.52 -5.19
C ALA A 77 -5.71 -8.18 -4.16
N GLY A 78 -4.67 -9.01 -4.05
CA GLY A 78 -3.53 -8.75 -3.17
C GLY A 78 -2.79 -7.45 -3.48
N ALA A 79 -2.91 -6.91 -4.69
CA ALA A 79 -2.38 -5.59 -5.04
C ALA A 79 -3.12 -4.43 -4.32
N GLY A 80 -4.35 -4.62 -3.85
CA GLY A 80 -5.17 -3.52 -3.35
C GLY A 80 -6.64 -3.83 -3.34
N SER A 81 -7.38 -3.29 -2.38
CA SER A 81 -8.85 -3.36 -2.39
C SER A 81 -9.45 -2.71 -3.63
N ALA A 82 -8.79 -1.69 -4.21
CA ALA A 82 -9.20 -1.09 -5.47
C ALA A 82 -9.09 -2.11 -6.62
N VAL A 83 -7.95 -2.80 -6.75
CA VAL A 83 -7.73 -3.83 -7.79
C VAL A 83 -8.68 -5.02 -7.57
N GLY A 84 -8.89 -5.41 -6.31
CA GLY A 84 -9.88 -6.41 -5.93
C GLY A 84 -11.30 -6.02 -6.31
N LEU A 85 -11.68 -4.75 -6.15
CA LEU A 85 -12.99 -4.23 -6.57
C LEU A 85 -13.17 -4.36 -8.09
N TRP A 86 -12.18 -3.97 -8.88
CA TRP A 86 -12.24 -4.10 -10.34
C TRP A 86 -12.28 -5.56 -10.79
N THR A 87 -11.49 -6.44 -10.15
CA THR A 87 -11.50 -7.89 -10.41
C THR A 87 -12.86 -8.50 -10.10
N TRP A 88 -13.43 -8.17 -8.95
CA TRP A 88 -14.77 -8.59 -8.56
C TRP A 88 -15.84 -8.07 -9.53
N SER A 89 -15.80 -6.79 -9.93
CA SER A 89 -16.76 -6.22 -10.86
C SER A 89 -16.69 -6.88 -12.24
N GLY A 90 -15.48 -7.13 -12.76
CA GLY A 90 -15.31 -7.84 -14.02
C GLY A 90 -15.90 -9.25 -13.97
N TYR A 91 -15.56 -10.00 -12.91
CA TYR A 91 -16.09 -11.36 -12.69
C TYR A 91 -17.61 -11.35 -12.61
N THR A 92 -18.19 -10.53 -11.73
CA THR A 92 -19.64 -10.55 -11.47
C THR A 92 -20.47 -10.09 -12.65
N LEU A 93 -20.01 -9.08 -13.41
CA LEU A 93 -20.72 -8.61 -14.59
C LEU A 93 -20.75 -9.65 -15.71
N VAL A 94 -19.61 -10.25 -16.03
CA VAL A 94 -19.56 -11.29 -17.08
C VAL A 94 -20.29 -12.54 -16.63
N ASP A 95 -20.06 -12.98 -15.39
CA ASP A 95 -20.72 -14.15 -14.85
C ASP A 95 -22.24 -13.98 -14.90
N LEU A 96 -22.77 -12.82 -14.45
CA LEU A 96 -24.21 -12.55 -14.42
C LEU A 96 -24.84 -12.52 -15.83
N VAL A 97 -24.11 -12.04 -16.84
CA VAL A 97 -24.65 -11.79 -18.19
C VAL A 97 -24.46 -12.98 -19.13
N VAL A 98 -23.34 -13.69 -19.01
CA VAL A 98 -22.88 -14.66 -20.02
C VAL A 98 -23.01 -16.10 -19.56
N THR A 99 -22.76 -16.38 -18.28
CA THR A 99 -22.70 -17.76 -17.78
C THR A 99 -24.07 -18.41 -17.74
N ASP A 100 -24.15 -19.66 -18.19
CA ASP A 100 -25.38 -20.45 -18.11
C ASP A 100 -25.77 -20.71 -16.65
N ARG A 101 -26.98 -20.30 -16.27
CA ARG A 101 -27.54 -20.46 -14.92
C ARG A 101 -28.57 -21.57 -14.80
N THR A 102 -28.79 -22.35 -15.85
CA THR A 102 -29.76 -23.44 -15.82
C THR A 102 -29.43 -24.51 -14.76
N GLY A 103 -28.15 -24.63 -14.37
CA GLY A 103 -27.72 -25.48 -13.26
C GLY A 103 -27.95 -24.91 -11.86
N LEU A 104 -28.37 -23.64 -11.72
CA LEU A 104 -28.70 -23.06 -10.43
C LEU A 104 -30.17 -23.29 -10.07
N PRO A 105 -30.46 -23.65 -8.81
CA PRO A 105 -31.84 -23.70 -8.33
C PRO A 105 -32.51 -22.32 -8.46
N GLY A 106 -33.77 -22.28 -8.88
CA GLY A 106 -34.52 -21.03 -9.08
C GLY A 106 -34.40 -20.39 -10.47
N PHE A 107 -33.54 -20.90 -11.35
CA PHE A 107 -33.40 -20.41 -12.74
C PHE A 107 -34.17 -21.23 -13.78
N TRP A 108 -35.15 -22.02 -13.35
CA TRP A 108 -36.01 -22.83 -14.22
C TRP A 108 -36.80 -21.95 -15.20
N PHE A 109 -36.89 -22.37 -16.46
CA PHE A 109 -37.50 -21.60 -17.56
C PHE A 109 -38.98 -21.23 -17.35
N TYR A 110 -39.69 -21.90 -16.45
CA TYR A 110 -41.14 -21.75 -16.26
C TYR A 110 -41.55 -21.10 -14.93
N GLY A 111 -40.61 -20.56 -14.15
CA GLY A 111 -40.90 -19.88 -12.88
C GLY A 111 -41.52 -18.48 -13.08
N ASP A 112 -42.36 -18.07 -12.13
CA ASP A 112 -42.83 -16.68 -12.04
C ASP A 112 -41.62 -15.72 -11.88
N PRO A 113 -41.62 -14.51 -12.48
CA PRO A 113 -40.50 -13.58 -12.37
C PRO A 113 -40.11 -13.25 -10.92
N LEU A 114 -41.08 -13.24 -9.99
CA LEU A 114 -40.79 -13.01 -8.58
C LEU A 114 -40.03 -14.19 -7.98
N ASP A 115 -40.42 -15.42 -8.29
CA ASP A 115 -39.73 -16.63 -7.83
C ASP A 115 -38.30 -16.68 -8.37
N LYS A 116 -38.10 -16.41 -9.67
CA LYS A 116 -36.76 -16.33 -10.27
C LYS A 116 -35.89 -15.25 -9.61
N PHE A 117 -36.49 -14.12 -9.25
CA PHE A 117 -35.79 -13.06 -8.54
C PHE A 117 -35.40 -13.47 -7.11
N THR A 118 -36.34 -14.00 -6.33
CA THR A 118 -36.13 -14.31 -4.90
C THR A 118 -35.30 -15.56 -4.69
N THR A 119 -35.52 -16.63 -5.46
CA THR A 119 -34.82 -17.92 -5.30
C THR A 119 -33.58 -18.03 -6.18
N GLY A 120 -33.49 -17.28 -7.27
CA GLY A 120 -32.32 -17.27 -8.17
C GLY A 120 -31.39 -16.08 -7.93
N TYR A 121 -31.84 -14.86 -8.27
CA TYR A 121 -30.95 -13.68 -8.30
C TYR A 121 -30.50 -13.19 -6.91
N VAL A 122 -31.38 -13.16 -5.91
CA VAL A 122 -31.03 -12.71 -4.55
C VAL A 122 -29.86 -13.53 -3.94
N PRO A 123 -29.92 -14.87 -3.88
CA PRO A 123 -28.80 -15.63 -3.34
C PRO A 123 -27.56 -15.59 -4.23
N LEU A 124 -27.70 -15.41 -5.55
CA LEU A 124 -26.56 -15.16 -6.44
C LEU A 124 -25.83 -13.87 -6.10
N VAL A 125 -26.57 -12.76 -5.90
CA VAL A 125 -25.99 -11.49 -5.43
C VAL A 125 -25.30 -11.66 -4.08
N MET A 126 -25.89 -12.43 -3.16
CA MET A 126 -25.24 -12.71 -1.87
C MET A 126 -23.92 -13.47 -2.03
N SER A 127 -23.86 -14.44 -2.95
CA SER A 127 -22.61 -15.17 -3.25
C SER A 127 -21.53 -14.25 -3.82
N TYR A 128 -21.91 -13.25 -4.63
CA TYR A 128 -20.99 -12.23 -5.13
C TYR A 128 -20.53 -11.28 -4.03
N LEU A 129 -21.40 -10.90 -3.09
CA LEU A 129 -21.01 -10.09 -1.95
C LEU A 129 -20.08 -10.86 -1.00
N LEU A 130 -20.27 -12.18 -0.87
CA LEU A 130 -19.31 -13.05 -0.20
C LEU A 130 -17.96 -13.05 -0.92
N LEU A 131 -17.93 -13.12 -2.25
CA LEU A 131 -16.67 -12.98 -2.99
C LEU A 131 -16.04 -11.59 -2.81
N ALA A 132 -16.83 -10.52 -2.80
CA ALA A 132 -16.35 -9.16 -2.53
C ALA A 132 -15.72 -9.04 -1.13
N SER A 133 -16.25 -9.77 -0.13
CA SER A 133 -15.65 -9.79 1.20
C SER A 133 -14.21 -10.35 1.18
N LEU A 134 -13.94 -11.34 0.34
CA LEU A 134 -12.58 -11.85 0.15
C LEU A 134 -11.72 -10.87 -0.66
N LEU A 135 -12.20 -10.43 -1.83
CA LEU A 135 -11.37 -9.68 -2.78
C LEU A 135 -11.21 -8.20 -2.41
N VAL A 136 -12.17 -7.61 -1.71
CA VAL A 136 -12.20 -6.18 -1.41
C VAL A 136 -12.01 -5.94 0.08
N ILE A 137 -12.73 -6.68 0.92
CA ILE A 137 -12.73 -6.40 2.37
C ILE A 137 -11.45 -6.93 3.04
N ALA A 138 -10.93 -8.09 2.64
CA ALA A 138 -9.68 -8.62 3.20
C ALA A 138 -8.48 -7.66 3.08
N PRO A 139 -8.11 -7.15 1.88
CA PRO A 139 -7.02 -6.18 1.75
C PRO A 139 -7.32 -4.86 2.47
N LEU A 140 -8.58 -4.45 2.57
CA LEU A 140 -8.97 -3.21 3.24
C LEU A 140 -8.78 -3.32 4.75
N LEU A 141 -9.21 -4.43 5.35
CA LEU A 141 -8.95 -4.75 6.74
C LEU A 141 -7.45 -4.77 7.00
N GLY A 142 -6.69 -5.51 6.19
CA GLY A 142 -5.23 -5.56 6.30
C GLY A 142 -4.62 -4.17 6.38
N THR A 143 -5.05 -3.26 5.50
CA THR A 143 -4.58 -1.86 5.47
C THR A 143 -4.96 -1.11 6.75
N GLY A 144 -6.20 -1.25 7.22
CA GLY A 144 -6.66 -0.63 8.47
C GLY A 144 -5.86 -1.09 9.70
N PHE A 145 -5.56 -2.38 9.80
CA PHE A 145 -4.74 -2.92 10.89
C PHE A 145 -3.27 -2.52 10.78
N ALA A 146 -2.73 -2.48 9.56
CA ALA A 146 -1.36 -2.04 9.31
C ALA A 146 -1.13 -0.60 9.76
N VAL A 147 -2.03 0.31 9.38
CA VAL A 147 -1.96 1.73 9.77
C VAL A 147 -2.01 1.89 11.28
N ARG A 148 -2.97 1.24 11.96
CA ARG A 148 -3.08 1.30 13.42
C ARG A 148 -1.84 0.76 14.13
N THR A 149 -1.29 -0.34 13.63
CA THR A 149 -0.06 -0.93 14.19
C THR A 149 1.13 0.01 14.01
N ALA A 150 1.29 0.56 12.81
CA ALA A 150 2.34 1.53 12.51
C ALA A 150 2.22 2.75 13.44
N GLN A 151 1.03 3.31 13.66
CA GLN A 151 0.83 4.45 14.57
C GLN A 151 1.26 4.14 16.02
N VAL A 152 0.93 2.95 16.54
CA VAL A 152 1.33 2.54 17.89
C VAL A 152 2.84 2.44 18.01
N VAL A 153 3.51 1.87 16.99
CA VAL A 153 4.96 1.65 16.99
C VAL A 153 5.75 2.93 16.64
N ARG A 154 5.17 3.85 15.85
CA ARG A 154 5.81 5.10 15.35
C ARG A 154 6.35 5.97 16.47
N LYS A 155 5.75 5.89 17.67
CA LYS A 155 6.23 6.59 18.88
C LYS A 155 7.66 6.19 19.28
N SER A 156 8.15 5.04 18.81
CA SER A 156 9.46 4.50 19.14
C SER A 156 10.45 4.55 17.98
N ASN A 157 10.03 4.15 16.77
CA ASN A 157 10.88 4.09 15.58
C ASN A 157 10.00 4.04 14.31
N ALA A 158 10.26 4.92 13.34
CA ALA A 158 9.47 5.04 12.11
C ALA A 158 9.65 3.84 11.15
N ASP A 159 10.86 3.33 11.00
CA ASP A 159 11.14 2.17 10.13
C ASP A 159 10.53 0.89 10.70
N LEU A 160 10.69 0.69 12.02
CA LEU A 160 10.05 -0.42 12.72
C LEU A 160 8.52 -0.33 12.63
N ALA A 161 7.95 0.87 12.65
CA ALA A 161 6.52 1.08 12.51
C ALA A 161 6.01 0.66 11.13
N LEU A 162 6.73 1.03 10.07
CA LEU A 162 6.39 0.63 8.71
C LEU A 162 6.48 -0.89 8.55
N LEU A 163 7.59 -1.51 9.01
CA LEU A 163 7.76 -2.96 8.96
C LEU A 163 6.71 -3.72 9.78
N ALA A 164 6.42 -3.27 11.01
CA ALA A 164 5.40 -3.88 11.85
C ALA A 164 3.99 -3.75 11.23
N GLY A 165 3.68 -2.59 10.65
CA GLY A 165 2.43 -2.38 9.91
C GLY A 165 2.28 -3.36 8.75
N GLN A 166 3.31 -3.52 7.93
CA GLN A 166 3.29 -4.47 6.81
C GLN A 166 3.25 -5.93 7.28
N GLY A 167 3.94 -6.29 8.35
CA GLY A 167 3.83 -7.63 8.94
C GLY A 167 2.40 -7.95 9.37
N VAL A 168 1.71 -7.00 10.01
CA VAL A 168 0.31 -7.16 10.38
C VAL A 168 -0.61 -7.20 9.15
N TYR A 169 -0.31 -6.43 8.10
CA TYR A 169 -1.04 -6.51 6.82
C TYR A 169 -1.09 -7.95 6.29
N VAL A 170 0.07 -8.59 6.16
CA VAL A 170 0.21 -9.97 5.65
C VAL A 170 -0.56 -10.96 6.53
N LEU A 171 -0.39 -10.87 7.85
CA LEU A 171 -1.07 -11.76 8.79
C LEU A 171 -2.60 -11.63 8.72
N VAL A 172 -3.11 -10.40 8.62
CA VAL A 172 -4.56 -10.15 8.55
C VAL A 172 -5.14 -10.64 7.23
N VAL A 173 -4.49 -10.39 6.09
CA VAL A 173 -5.00 -10.83 4.77
C VAL A 173 -4.98 -12.35 4.65
N ALA A 174 -3.89 -13.01 5.05
CA ALA A 174 -3.80 -14.47 5.03
C ALA A 174 -4.79 -15.12 6.02
N GLY A 175 -4.85 -14.62 7.26
CA GLY A 175 -5.76 -15.12 8.29
C GLY A 175 -7.23 -14.91 7.94
N TYR A 176 -7.59 -13.76 7.36
CA TYR A 176 -8.94 -13.50 6.88
C TYR A 176 -9.31 -14.46 5.73
N THR A 177 -8.39 -14.67 4.78
CA THR A 177 -8.63 -15.58 3.65
C THR A 177 -8.83 -17.02 4.10
N TYR A 178 -8.01 -17.48 5.06
CA TYR A 178 -8.16 -18.79 5.70
C TYR A 178 -9.52 -18.93 6.36
N ALA A 179 -9.92 -17.94 7.15
CA ALA A 179 -11.23 -17.89 7.79
C ALA A 179 -12.35 -17.91 6.75
N TRP A 180 -12.27 -17.07 5.73
CA TRP A 180 -13.24 -17.00 4.64
C TRP A 180 -13.40 -18.34 3.92
N ALA A 181 -12.31 -19.03 3.60
CA ALA A 181 -12.37 -20.32 2.92
C ALA A 181 -13.09 -21.39 3.75
N HIS A 182 -12.90 -21.38 5.07
CA HIS A 182 -13.65 -22.25 5.98
C HIS A 182 -15.14 -21.88 6.06
N ALA A 183 -15.48 -20.58 6.11
CA ALA A 183 -16.87 -20.13 6.23
C ALA A 183 -17.68 -20.25 4.94
N THR A 184 -17.03 -20.13 3.78
CA THR A 184 -17.67 -20.05 2.46
C THR A 184 -18.70 -21.16 2.19
N PRO A 185 -18.42 -22.45 2.45
CA PRO A 185 -19.37 -23.54 2.28
C PRO A 185 -20.74 -23.32 2.95
N PHE A 186 -20.75 -22.68 4.11
CA PHE A 186 -21.98 -22.35 4.83
C PHE A 186 -22.64 -21.09 4.26
N MET A 187 -21.84 -20.10 3.89
CA MET A 187 -22.34 -18.81 3.38
C MET A 187 -22.83 -18.88 1.93
N ILE A 188 -22.43 -19.88 1.14
CA ILE A 188 -22.97 -20.12 -0.21
C ILE A 188 -24.26 -20.96 -0.20
N ARG A 189 -24.58 -21.62 0.92
CA ARG A 189 -25.77 -22.46 1.06
C ARG A 189 -27.10 -21.79 0.67
N PRO A 190 -27.32 -20.48 0.88
CA PRO A 190 -28.51 -19.79 0.38
C PRO A 190 -28.81 -19.99 -1.11
N LEU A 191 -27.80 -20.23 -1.95
CA LEU A 191 -27.97 -20.55 -3.38
C LEU A 191 -28.80 -21.81 -3.63
N TRP A 192 -28.76 -22.76 -2.70
CA TRP A 192 -29.50 -24.02 -2.81
C TRP A 192 -30.69 -24.07 -1.86
N SER A 193 -30.53 -23.57 -0.63
CA SER A 193 -31.57 -23.70 0.40
C SER A 193 -32.82 -22.88 0.08
N PHE A 194 -32.71 -21.79 -0.68
CA PHE A 194 -33.88 -21.02 -1.11
C PHE A 194 -34.81 -21.81 -2.04
N ALA A 195 -34.26 -22.79 -2.74
CA ALA A 195 -35.01 -23.74 -3.57
C ALA A 195 -35.23 -25.10 -2.87
N GLY A 196 -34.98 -25.20 -1.56
CA GLY A 196 -35.13 -26.44 -0.81
C GLY A 196 -34.07 -27.52 -1.14
N GLN A 197 -32.93 -27.13 -1.72
CA GLN A 197 -31.85 -28.04 -2.09
C GLN A 197 -30.65 -27.92 -1.14
N VAL A 198 -29.76 -28.90 -1.20
CA VAL A 198 -28.46 -28.90 -0.51
C VAL A 198 -27.35 -28.55 -1.50
N PRO A 199 -26.25 -27.89 -1.05
CA PRO A 199 -25.13 -27.60 -1.92
C PRO A 199 -24.50 -28.85 -2.53
N ASP A 200 -24.08 -28.75 -3.79
CA ASP A 200 -23.28 -29.80 -4.42
C ASP A 200 -21.88 -29.83 -3.76
N THR A 201 -21.39 -31.05 -3.51
CA THR A 201 -19.98 -31.32 -3.18
C THR A 201 -19.01 -30.59 -4.10
N ALA A 202 -19.27 -30.55 -5.41
CA ALA A 202 -18.39 -29.91 -6.38
C ALA A 202 -18.28 -28.40 -6.17
N ALA A 203 -19.31 -27.76 -5.60
CA ALA A 203 -19.29 -26.34 -5.27
C ALA A 203 -18.52 -26.02 -3.99
N VAL A 204 -18.31 -27.01 -3.12
CA VAL A 204 -17.77 -26.82 -1.75
C VAL A 204 -16.34 -27.36 -1.63
N GLN A 205 -16.10 -28.54 -2.18
CA GLN A 205 -14.88 -29.31 -2.03
C GLN A 205 -13.62 -28.56 -2.49
N PRO A 206 -13.60 -27.83 -3.63
CA PRO A 206 -12.37 -27.20 -4.12
C PRO A 206 -11.79 -26.18 -3.14
N ILE A 207 -12.65 -25.38 -2.51
CA ILE A 207 -12.24 -24.37 -1.53
C ILE A 207 -11.90 -25.01 -0.18
N GLN A 208 -12.69 -25.98 0.29
CA GLN A 208 -12.44 -26.64 1.57
C GLN A 208 -11.14 -27.45 1.58
N SER A 209 -10.89 -28.24 0.54
CA SER A 209 -9.69 -29.09 0.45
C SER A 209 -8.41 -28.28 0.28
N ASN A 210 -8.50 -27.05 -0.26
CA ASN A 210 -7.36 -26.18 -0.53
C ASN A 210 -7.36 -24.90 0.31
N THR A 211 -8.06 -24.88 1.45
CA THR A 211 -8.19 -23.69 2.30
C THR A 211 -6.83 -23.13 2.73
N PHE A 212 -5.90 -24.01 3.13
CA PHE A 212 -4.54 -23.61 3.48
C PHE A 212 -3.82 -22.93 2.30
N TRP A 213 -3.88 -23.54 1.11
CA TRP A 213 -3.24 -22.99 -0.08
C TRP A 213 -3.83 -21.63 -0.49
N LEU A 214 -5.14 -21.42 -0.34
CA LEU A 214 -5.75 -20.12 -0.60
C LEU A 214 -5.17 -19.02 0.31
N ALA A 215 -4.99 -19.34 1.59
CA ALA A 215 -4.36 -18.45 2.56
C ALA A 215 -2.88 -18.19 2.24
N VAL A 216 -2.15 -19.20 1.76
CA VAL A 216 -0.76 -19.05 1.29
C VAL A 216 -0.69 -18.11 0.08
N PHE A 217 -1.56 -18.26 -0.92
CA PHE A 217 -1.61 -17.35 -2.07
C PHE A 217 -1.95 -15.92 -1.64
N ALA A 218 -2.91 -15.75 -0.72
CA ALA A 218 -3.23 -14.44 -0.15
C ALA A 218 -2.03 -13.83 0.60
N GLY A 219 -1.31 -14.64 1.38
CA GLY A 219 -0.11 -14.23 2.09
C GLY A 219 1.02 -13.83 1.13
N PHE A 220 1.26 -14.59 0.07
CA PHE A 220 2.24 -14.27 -0.97
C PHE A 220 1.90 -12.94 -1.66
N ALA A 221 0.64 -12.77 -2.09
CA ALA A 221 0.19 -11.53 -2.71
C ALA A 221 0.31 -10.33 -1.75
N ALA A 222 0.01 -10.54 -0.47
CA ALA A 222 0.17 -9.53 0.57
C ALA A 222 1.64 -9.15 0.81
N VAL A 223 2.56 -10.12 0.80
CA VAL A 223 4.01 -9.86 0.88
C VAL A 223 4.49 -9.07 -0.34
N ALA A 224 4.08 -9.47 -1.55
CA ALA A 224 4.43 -8.75 -2.78
C ALA A 224 3.95 -7.30 -2.72
N ARG A 225 2.71 -7.07 -2.27
CA ARG A 225 2.20 -5.71 -2.03
C ARG A 225 3.00 -4.98 -0.96
N SER A 226 3.30 -5.59 0.19
CA SER A 226 4.07 -4.95 1.25
C SER A 226 5.46 -4.52 0.76
N VAL A 227 6.14 -5.36 -0.03
CA VAL A 227 7.41 -4.99 -0.69
C VAL A 227 7.20 -3.81 -1.65
N ALA A 228 6.14 -3.81 -2.45
CA ALA A 228 5.83 -2.70 -3.34
C ALA A 228 5.55 -1.39 -2.58
N VAL A 229 4.87 -1.44 -1.43
CA VAL A 229 4.68 -0.25 -0.57
C VAL A 229 6.01 0.26 -0.03
N LEU A 230 6.90 -0.63 0.43
CA LEU A 230 8.23 -0.26 0.92
C LEU A 230 9.10 0.36 -0.19
N LEU A 231 9.06 -0.19 -1.40
CA LEU A 231 9.77 0.35 -2.56
C LEU A 231 9.19 1.69 -3.01
N ALA A 232 7.87 1.83 -3.01
CA ALA A 232 7.19 3.09 -3.33
C ALA A 232 7.57 4.20 -2.35
N ALA A 233 7.70 3.89 -1.05
CA ALA A 233 8.10 4.84 -0.02
C ALA A 233 9.54 5.38 -0.21
N ARG A 234 10.40 4.66 -0.93
CA ARG A 234 11.77 5.11 -1.25
C ARG A 234 11.86 6.00 -2.49
N LYS A 235 10.81 6.02 -3.31
CA LYS A 235 10.78 6.85 -4.52
C LYS A 235 10.25 8.23 -4.17
N PRO A 236 10.85 9.33 -4.66
CA PRO A 236 10.26 10.65 -4.53
C PRO A 236 8.91 10.65 -5.25
N VAL A 237 7.83 10.68 -4.47
CA VAL A 237 6.48 10.79 -5.04
C VAL A 237 6.27 12.25 -5.38
N ARG A 238 6.01 12.53 -6.66
CA ARG A 238 5.66 13.87 -7.10
C ARG A 238 4.44 14.36 -6.31
N PRO A 239 4.48 15.60 -5.77
CA PRO A 239 3.31 16.17 -5.12
C PRO A 239 2.13 16.18 -6.10
N PRO A 240 0.90 15.92 -5.62
CA PRO A 240 -0.26 15.87 -6.47
C PRO A 240 -0.43 17.21 -7.22
N ALA A 241 -0.65 17.16 -8.53
CA ALA A 241 -0.82 18.37 -9.34
C ALA A 241 -2.09 19.18 -8.95
N VAL A 242 -3.01 18.55 -8.22
CA VAL A 242 -4.22 19.16 -7.70
C VAL A 242 -4.26 18.90 -6.21
N ALA A 243 -4.27 19.96 -5.41
CA ALA A 243 -4.51 19.86 -3.98
C ALA A 243 -5.86 19.18 -3.76
N VAL A 244 -5.84 17.99 -3.16
CA VAL A 244 -7.08 17.31 -2.78
C VAL A 244 -7.63 18.06 -1.57
N ALA A 245 -8.71 18.82 -1.78
CA ALA A 245 -9.38 19.52 -0.70
C ALA A 245 -9.64 18.54 0.44
N ALA A 246 -9.19 18.90 1.65
CA ALA A 246 -9.42 18.09 2.83
C ALA A 246 -10.92 17.75 2.88
N PRO A 247 -11.29 16.46 3.05
CA PRO A 247 -12.69 16.09 3.08
C PRO A 247 -13.35 16.91 4.18
N LYS A 248 -14.39 17.66 3.83
CA LYS A 248 -15.25 18.29 4.84
C LYS A 248 -15.64 17.15 5.77
N PRO A 249 -15.38 17.25 7.09
CA PRO A 249 -15.75 16.19 8.02
C PRO A 249 -17.20 15.86 7.71
N PRO A 250 -17.53 14.57 7.42
CA PRO A 250 -18.84 14.20 6.93
C PRO A 250 -19.84 14.87 7.87
N GLY A 251 -20.56 15.87 7.34
CA GLY A 251 -21.50 16.64 8.13
C GLY A 251 -22.39 15.62 8.79
N ALA A 252 -22.50 15.65 10.13
CA ALA A 252 -23.03 14.56 10.95
C ALA A 252 -24.10 13.82 10.16
N LEU A 253 -23.72 12.70 9.52
CA LEU A 253 -24.71 11.83 8.91
C LEU A 253 -25.63 11.56 10.08
N PRO A 254 -26.89 12.06 10.04
CA PRO A 254 -27.65 12.26 11.24
C PRO A 254 -27.64 10.90 11.95
N ASP A 255 -27.31 10.87 13.24
CA ASP A 255 -27.20 9.61 13.99
C ASP A 255 -28.41 8.68 13.74
N VAL A 256 -29.55 9.29 13.38
CA VAL A 256 -30.73 8.70 12.73
C VAL A 256 -30.41 7.78 11.54
N MET A 257 -29.70 8.21 10.50
CA MET A 257 -29.36 7.37 9.35
C MET A 257 -28.50 6.17 9.75
N ARG A 258 -27.59 6.33 10.73
CA ARG A 258 -26.82 5.21 11.28
C ARG A 258 -27.72 4.21 11.98
N LEU A 259 -28.66 4.68 12.81
CA LEU A 259 -29.66 3.83 13.45
C LEU A 259 -30.56 3.13 12.43
N LEU A 260 -30.99 3.83 11.37
CA LEU A 260 -31.78 3.26 10.28
C LEU A 260 -31.02 2.22 9.45
N LEU A 261 -29.68 2.30 9.41
CA LEU A 261 -28.83 1.32 8.73
C LEU A 261 -28.61 0.04 9.55
N LEU A 262 -28.82 0.03 10.88
CA LEU A 262 -28.58 -1.17 11.70
C LEU A 262 -29.51 -2.34 11.32
N PRO A 263 -30.83 -2.17 11.14
CA PRO A 263 -31.71 -3.25 10.68
C PRO A 263 -31.34 -3.75 9.27
N ALA A 264 -30.89 -2.86 8.38
CA ALA A 264 -30.45 -3.24 7.04
C ALA A 264 -29.18 -4.10 7.07
N GLN A 265 -28.23 -3.74 7.94
CA GLN A 265 -27.01 -4.54 8.17
C GLN A 265 -27.35 -5.90 8.81
N ALA A 266 -28.23 -5.91 9.81
CA ALA A 266 -28.72 -7.15 10.41
C ALA A 266 -29.42 -8.03 9.36
N LEU A 267 -30.23 -7.44 8.47
CA LEU A 267 -30.92 -8.16 7.40
C LEU A 267 -29.90 -8.81 6.45
N PHE A 268 -28.86 -8.09 6.06
CA PHE A 268 -27.80 -8.63 5.21
C PHE A 268 -27.12 -9.85 5.85
N VAL A 269 -26.78 -9.79 7.16
CA VAL A 269 -26.17 -10.92 7.86
C VAL A 269 -27.18 -12.07 8.04
N THR A 270 -28.44 -11.79 8.36
CA THR A 270 -29.49 -12.82 8.41
C THR A 270 -29.65 -13.52 7.06
N LEU A 271 -29.60 -12.77 5.96
CA LEU A 271 -29.63 -13.35 4.61
C LEU A 271 -28.41 -14.24 4.40
N LEU A 272 -27.19 -13.80 4.71
CA LEU A 272 -26.00 -14.67 4.60
C LEU A 272 -26.10 -15.95 5.46
N LEU A 273 -26.76 -15.87 6.62
CA LEU A 273 -27.00 -17.00 7.51
C LEU A 273 -28.25 -17.80 7.18
N SER A 274 -29.03 -17.40 6.18
CA SER A 274 -30.35 -18.00 5.90
C SER A 274 -30.25 -19.48 5.51
N GLY A 275 -29.11 -19.93 4.97
CA GLY A 275 -28.84 -21.34 4.72
C GLY A 275 -28.73 -22.21 5.99
N LEU A 276 -28.56 -21.58 7.16
CA LEU A 276 -28.53 -22.23 8.47
C LEU A 276 -29.90 -22.20 9.17
N VAL A 277 -30.85 -21.46 8.62
CA VAL A 277 -32.14 -21.17 9.24
C VAL A 277 -33.21 -21.99 8.53
N GLY A 278 -33.83 -22.93 9.25
CA GLY A 278 -34.78 -23.89 8.64
C GLY A 278 -36.14 -23.30 8.22
N ASN A 279 -36.51 -22.09 8.65
CA ASN A 279 -37.77 -21.46 8.28
C ASN A 279 -37.75 -19.92 8.44
N LEU A 280 -38.72 -19.25 7.80
CA LEU A 280 -38.83 -17.79 7.80
C LEU A 280 -39.00 -17.19 9.20
N PHE A 281 -39.75 -17.85 10.09
CA PHE A 281 -39.96 -17.37 11.46
C PHE A 281 -38.64 -17.29 12.24
N LEU A 282 -37.83 -18.36 12.18
CA LEU A 282 -36.51 -18.36 12.78
C LEU A 282 -35.62 -17.28 12.14
N GLY A 283 -35.73 -17.05 10.82
CA GLY A 283 -35.02 -15.97 10.13
C GLY A 283 -35.38 -14.58 10.65
N LEU A 284 -36.68 -14.33 10.88
CA LEU A 284 -37.17 -13.10 11.49
C LEU A 284 -36.64 -12.93 12.92
N VAL A 285 -36.64 -14.00 13.72
CA VAL A 285 -36.06 -14.00 15.07
C VAL A 285 -34.57 -13.67 15.02
N VAL A 286 -33.80 -14.30 14.12
CA VAL A 286 -32.37 -14.02 13.91
C VAL A 286 -32.15 -12.55 13.55
N TRP A 287 -32.95 -12.00 12.63
CA TRP A 287 -32.88 -10.60 12.24
C TRP A 287 -33.15 -9.62 13.39
N VAL A 288 -34.20 -9.87 14.18
CA VAL A 288 -34.53 -9.03 15.35
C VAL A 288 -33.41 -9.10 16.39
N LEU A 289 -32.88 -10.29 16.67
CA LEU A 289 -31.78 -10.47 17.62
C LEU A 289 -30.50 -9.76 17.14
N LEU A 290 -30.12 -9.90 15.87
CA LEU A 290 -28.96 -9.21 15.30
C LEU A 290 -29.14 -7.68 15.34
N THR A 291 -30.34 -7.19 15.01
CA THR A 291 -30.66 -5.76 15.13
C THR A 291 -30.50 -5.27 16.57
N GLY A 292 -31.02 -6.04 17.55
CA GLY A 292 -30.86 -5.76 18.97
C GLY A 292 -29.41 -5.75 19.43
N ILE A 293 -28.59 -6.68 18.96
CA ILE A 293 -27.15 -6.75 19.25
C ILE A 293 -26.41 -5.52 18.68
N LEU A 294 -26.72 -5.12 17.45
CA LEU A 294 -26.14 -3.93 16.83
C LEU A 294 -26.59 -2.64 17.53
N LEU A 295 -27.86 -2.57 17.94
CA LEU A 295 -28.37 -1.45 18.74
C LEU A 295 -27.69 -1.41 20.11
N LEU A 296 -27.53 -2.55 20.78
CA LEU A 296 -26.80 -2.66 22.04
C LEU A 296 -25.38 -2.12 21.89
N ARG A 297 -24.70 -2.47 20.80
CA ARG A 297 -23.33 -2.02 20.49
C ARG A 297 -23.18 -0.53 20.31
N VAL A 298 -24.11 0.10 19.60
CA VAL A 298 -23.99 1.51 19.19
C VAL A 298 -24.66 2.45 20.19
N ALA A 299 -25.74 2.02 20.84
CA ALA A 299 -26.51 2.85 21.77
C ALA A 299 -26.20 2.55 23.24
N VAL A 300 -26.11 1.28 23.65
CA VAL A 300 -26.07 0.91 25.08
C VAL A 300 -24.64 0.81 25.62
N VAL A 301 -23.76 0.05 24.94
CA VAL A 301 -22.37 -0.15 25.37
C VAL A 301 -21.62 1.18 25.60
N PRO A 302 -21.77 2.22 24.75
CA PRO A 302 -21.06 3.47 24.96
C PRO A 302 -21.58 4.30 26.14
N LEU A 303 -22.80 4.02 26.63
CA LEU A 303 -23.40 4.64 27.81
C LEU A 303 -22.89 4.05 29.12
N ILE A 304 -22.27 2.85 29.08
CA ILE A 304 -21.70 2.23 30.28
C ILE A 304 -20.51 3.10 30.75
N PRO A 305 -20.57 3.69 31.95
CA PRO A 305 -19.54 4.60 32.43
C PRO A 305 -18.20 3.86 32.54
N TYR A 306 -17.12 4.54 32.17
CA TYR A 306 -15.73 4.02 32.15
C TYR A 306 -15.44 2.84 31.20
N TYR A 307 -16.45 2.11 30.73
CA TYR A 307 -16.25 0.91 29.92
C TYR A 307 -15.50 1.18 28.60
N PRO A 308 -15.89 2.18 27.76
CA PRO A 308 -15.11 2.49 26.55
C PRO A 308 -13.67 2.87 26.85
N ALA A 309 -13.40 3.54 27.98
CA ALA A 309 -12.06 3.95 28.38
C ALA A 309 -11.21 2.77 28.85
N ILE A 310 -11.82 1.77 29.50
CA ILE A 310 -11.14 0.52 29.89
C ILE A 310 -10.82 -0.29 28.64
N VAL A 311 -11.83 -0.53 27.80
CA VAL A 311 -11.68 -1.35 26.60
C VAL A 311 -10.69 -0.72 25.63
N ALA A 312 -10.70 0.61 25.46
CA ALA A 312 -9.75 1.35 24.63
C ALA A 312 -8.27 1.06 24.96
N LYS A 313 -7.94 0.69 26.20
CA LYS A 313 -6.57 0.35 26.62
C LYS A 313 -6.11 -1.01 26.11
N VAL A 314 -7.02 -1.93 25.82
CA VAL A 314 -6.69 -3.25 25.28
C VAL A 314 -6.41 -3.13 23.78
N PRO A 315 -5.27 -3.61 23.26
CA PRO A 315 -4.99 -3.56 21.81
C PRO A 315 -6.06 -4.29 21.00
N LEU A 316 -6.45 -3.73 19.85
CA LEU A 316 -7.53 -4.28 19.00
C LEU A 316 -7.32 -5.75 18.64
N LEU A 317 -6.09 -6.15 18.30
CA LEU A 317 -5.75 -7.54 17.98
C LEU A 317 -6.01 -8.51 19.14
N VAL A 318 -5.73 -8.08 20.38
CA VAL A 318 -6.02 -8.89 21.57
C VAL A 318 -7.53 -9.07 21.73
N ARG A 319 -8.32 -8.01 21.51
CA ARG A 319 -9.78 -8.09 21.59
C ARG A 319 -10.36 -9.07 20.56
N ILE A 320 -9.86 -9.01 19.32
CA ILE A 320 -10.25 -9.95 18.26
C ILE A 320 -9.82 -11.37 18.60
N GLY A 321 -8.60 -11.56 19.12
CA GLY A 321 -8.13 -12.86 19.60
C GLY A 321 -9.05 -13.44 20.69
N VAL A 322 -9.54 -12.61 21.62
CA VAL A 322 -10.52 -13.05 22.63
C VAL A 322 -11.87 -13.39 21.99
N CYS A 323 -12.36 -12.61 21.01
CA CYS A 323 -13.58 -12.97 20.26
C CYS A 323 -13.44 -14.33 19.57
N VAL A 324 -12.32 -14.57 18.89
CA VAL A 324 -12.04 -15.84 18.19
C VAL A 324 -11.94 -17.00 19.18
N LEU A 325 -11.22 -16.81 20.29
CA LEU A 325 -11.10 -17.81 21.35
C LEU A 325 -12.46 -18.14 21.96
N PHE A 326 -13.27 -17.14 22.29
CA PHE A 326 -14.62 -17.34 22.82
C PHE A 326 -15.50 -18.08 21.81
N SER A 327 -15.44 -17.68 20.54
CA SER A 327 -16.18 -18.34 19.46
C SER A 327 -15.80 -19.82 19.35
N TYR A 328 -14.50 -20.13 19.41
CA TYR A 328 -13.99 -21.49 19.43
C TYR A 328 -14.50 -22.30 20.62
N LEU A 329 -14.43 -21.73 21.83
CA LEU A 329 -14.90 -22.38 23.05
C LEU A 329 -16.41 -22.60 23.03
N SER A 330 -17.18 -21.59 22.61
CA SER A 330 -18.64 -21.69 22.52
C SER A 330 -19.06 -22.78 21.54
N THR A 331 -18.36 -22.90 20.41
CA THR A 331 -18.62 -23.94 19.43
C THR A 331 -18.30 -25.32 19.97
N SER A 332 -17.14 -25.46 20.63
CA SER A 332 -16.72 -26.72 21.24
C SER A 332 -17.67 -27.18 22.36
N LEU A 333 -18.25 -26.25 23.11
CA LEU A 333 -19.13 -26.57 24.23
C LEU A 333 -20.60 -26.74 23.81
N ILE A 334 -21.06 -26.01 22.78
CA ILE A 334 -22.47 -25.97 22.38
C ILE A 334 -22.73 -26.78 21.13
N VAL A 335 -21.87 -26.73 20.13
CA VAL A 335 -22.13 -27.38 18.83
C VAL A 335 -21.63 -28.81 18.83
N GLN A 336 -20.40 -29.06 19.31
CA GLN A 336 -19.78 -30.39 19.28
C GLN A 336 -20.65 -31.49 19.92
N PRO A 337 -21.28 -31.31 21.10
CA PRO A 337 -22.08 -32.37 21.70
C PRO A 337 -23.29 -32.78 20.85
N PHE A 338 -23.91 -31.84 20.11
CA PHE A 338 -25.03 -32.15 19.23
C PHE A 338 -24.57 -32.84 17.95
N VAL A 339 -23.39 -32.46 17.44
CA VAL A 339 -22.75 -33.12 16.32
C VAL A 339 -22.47 -34.58 16.66
N ASP A 340 -21.85 -34.83 17.83
CA ASP A 340 -21.53 -36.17 18.32
C ASP A 340 -22.79 -37.03 18.52
N GLN A 341 -23.95 -36.40 18.74
CA GLN A 341 -25.26 -37.06 18.89
C GLN A 341 -25.96 -37.35 17.56
N GLY A 342 -25.43 -36.94 16.42
CA GLY A 342 -26.10 -37.16 15.13
C GLY A 342 -27.09 -36.07 14.73
N GLU A 343 -27.11 -34.92 15.42
CA GLU A 343 -28.11 -33.87 15.20
C GLU A 343 -27.96 -33.27 13.79
N ARG A 344 -29.06 -33.19 13.03
CA ARG A 344 -29.05 -32.60 11.68
C ARG A 344 -29.36 -31.10 11.66
N SER A 345 -29.82 -30.56 12.78
CA SER A 345 -30.26 -29.18 12.92
C SER A 345 -29.11 -28.20 13.13
N PHE A 346 -29.04 -27.11 12.37
CA PHE A 346 -28.04 -26.05 12.56
C PHE A 346 -28.34 -25.09 13.72
N THR A 347 -29.39 -25.33 14.50
CA THR A 347 -29.77 -24.45 15.63
C THR A 347 -28.64 -24.24 16.65
N PRO A 348 -27.88 -25.26 17.11
CA PRO A 348 -26.76 -25.06 18.04
C PRO A 348 -25.68 -24.13 17.46
N LEU A 349 -25.44 -24.21 16.16
CA LEU A 349 -24.50 -23.36 15.44
C LEU A 349 -24.96 -21.90 15.45
N VAL A 350 -26.24 -21.66 15.13
CA VAL A 350 -26.84 -20.32 15.18
C VAL A 350 -26.71 -19.74 16.60
N VAL A 351 -27.02 -20.52 17.65
CA VAL A 351 -26.87 -20.09 19.05
C VAL A 351 -25.41 -19.70 19.36
N SER A 352 -24.43 -20.50 18.95
CA SER A 352 -23.00 -20.19 19.14
C SER A 352 -22.57 -18.91 18.42
N ILE A 353 -23.06 -18.67 17.19
CA ILE A 353 -22.83 -17.43 16.44
C ILE A 353 -23.38 -16.22 17.22
N PHE A 354 -24.60 -16.31 17.77
CA PHE A 354 -25.20 -15.24 18.56
C PHE A 354 -24.41 -14.91 19.82
N LEU A 355 -24.00 -15.93 20.58
CA LEU A 355 -23.17 -15.74 21.77
C LEU A 355 -21.83 -15.07 21.41
N SER A 356 -21.22 -15.48 20.30
CA SER A 356 -19.98 -14.89 19.79
C SER A 356 -20.18 -13.40 19.41
N PHE A 357 -21.32 -13.04 18.82
CA PHE A 357 -21.64 -11.64 18.53
C PHE A 357 -21.87 -10.81 19.78
N ILE A 358 -22.57 -11.35 20.79
CA ILE A 358 -22.78 -10.65 22.06
C ILE A 358 -21.43 -10.30 22.70
N VAL A 359 -20.52 -11.27 22.81
CA VAL A 359 -19.17 -11.02 23.35
C VAL A 359 -18.41 -9.99 22.50
N SER A 360 -18.53 -10.08 21.18
CA SER A 360 -17.88 -9.14 20.26
C SER A 360 -18.38 -7.70 20.42
N VAL A 361 -19.68 -7.50 20.68
CA VAL A 361 -20.27 -6.17 20.91
C VAL A 361 -19.62 -5.46 22.09
N PHE A 362 -19.33 -6.19 23.16
CA PHE A 362 -18.65 -5.66 24.33
C PHE A 362 -17.17 -5.39 24.05
N LEU A 363 -16.46 -6.35 23.47
CA LEU A 363 -15.03 -6.22 23.20
C LEU A 363 -14.72 -5.16 22.12
N LEU A 364 -15.66 -4.85 21.24
CA LEU A 364 -15.46 -3.99 20.08
C LEU A 364 -16.51 -2.87 20.06
N PRO A 365 -16.43 -1.93 21.03
CA PRO A 365 -17.43 -0.89 21.22
C PRO A 365 -17.52 -0.01 19.98
N GLY A 366 -18.75 0.29 19.56
CA GLY A 366 -19.01 1.19 18.44
C GLY A 366 -18.77 2.67 18.78
N PRO A 367 -18.80 3.56 17.78
CA PRO A 367 -18.73 5.00 17.98
C PRO A 367 -19.95 5.46 18.80
N ARG A 368 -19.71 6.40 19.73
CA ARG A 368 -20.78 7.06 20.49
C ARG A 368 -21.72 7.79 19.53
N LEU A 369 -23.01 7.52 19.62
CA LEU A 369 -24.03 8.40 19.03
C LEU A 369 -23.96 9.75 19.73
N THR A 370 -24.04 10.84 18.98
CA THR A 370 -23.88 12.21 19.49
C THR A 370 -25.25 12.84 19.81
N PHE A 371 -26.25 12.02 20.15
CA PHE A 371 -27.56 12.50 20.58
C PHE A 371 -27.38 13.44 21.77
N GLY A 372 -27.77 14.72 21.60
CA GLY A 372 -27.89 15.62 22.74
C GLY A 372 -26.63 16.40 23.14
N ARG A 373 -25.59 16.51 22.31
CA ARG A 373 -24.97 17.85 22.19
C ARG A 373 -25.97 18.75 21.45
N LEU A 374 -27.11 18.99 22.10
CA LEU A 374 -27.76 20.30 22.04
C LEU A 374 -26.58 21.25 22.17
N ARG A 375 -26.29 22.00 21.11
CA ARG A 375 -25.35 23.12 21.19
C ARG A 375 -25.71 23.77 22.51
N THR A 376 -24.86 23.64 23.52
CA THR A 376 -24.91 24.56 24.65
C THR A 376 -24.91 25.89 23.93
N PRO A 377 -26.03 26.64 23.95
CA PRO A 377 -26.16 27.85 23.15
C PRO A 377 -24.88 28.62 23.45
N ALA A 378 -24.11 28.90 22.39
CA ALA A 378 -22.75 29.43 22.51
C ALA A 378 -22.81 30.45 23.63
N GLY A 379 -22.17 30.14 24.77
CA GLY A 379 -22.31 30.95 25.98
C GLY A 379 -22.13 32.41 25.54
N PRO A 380 -23.00 33.33 26.01
CA PRO A 380 -23.05 34.69 25.52
C PRO A 380 -21.61 35.19 25.38
N ALA A 381 -21.23 35.54 24.15
CA ALA A 381 -19.86 35.87 23.79
C ALA A 381 -19.28 36.71 24.91
N GLY A 382 -18.33 36.14 25.67
CA GLY A 382 -17.69 36.86 26.76
C GLY A 382 -17.23 38.20 26.20
N PRO A 383 -17.45 39.31 26.91
CA PRO A 383 -17.15 40.65 26.41
C PRO A 383 -15.73 40.62 25.87
N ALA A 384 -15.58 40.98 24.60
CA ALA A 384 -14.29 41.10 23.96
C ALA A 384 -13.42 41.98 24.86
N THR A 385 -12.44 41.38 25.53
CA THR A 385 -11.39 42.10 26.22
C THR A 385 -10.55 42.76 25.13
N THR A 386 -11.02 43.92 24.68
CA THR A 386 -10.25 44.92 23.96
C THR A 386 -9.17 45.43 24.92
N GLY A 387 -8.07 44.67 25.00
CA GLY A 387 -6.81 45.18 25.53
C GLY A 387 -6.35 46.32 24.64
N GLY A 388 -6.66 47.54 25.07
CA GLY A 388 -6.28 48.77 24.38
C GLY A 388 -4.78 49.01 24.48
N THR A 389 -4.15 49.19 23.32
CA THR A 389 -3.02 50.10 23.17
C THR A 389 -3.55 51.35 22.47
N ALA A 390 -3.59 52.44 23.22
CA ALA A 390 -4.05 53.74 22.78
C ALA A 390 -3.14 54.32 21.67
N GLY A 391 -3.78 54.80 20.61
CA GLY A 391 -3.16 55.52 19.49
C GLY A 391 -4.24 56.34 18.78
N THR A 392 -4.44 57.54 19.28
CA THR A 392 -5.21 58.71 18.80
C THR A 392 -5.80 58.74 17.37
N ALA A 393 -7.11 59.02 17.35
CA ALA A 393 -7.84 60.01 16.52
C ALA A 393 -7.87 59.89 14.98
N ALA A 394 -9.06 59.68 14.40
CA ALA A 394 -9.86 60.74 13.77
C ALA A 394 -11.12 60.19 13.07
N ALA A 395 -12.25 60.76 13.49
CA ALA A 395 -13.55 60.97 12.87
C ALA A 395 -13.89 60.43 11.45
N ALA A 396 -15.10 59.86 11.41
CA ALA A 396 -16.23 60.21 10.55
C ALA A 396 -16.55 59.38 9.29
N GLU A 397 -17.82 58.95 9.33
CA GLU A 397 -18.81 58.97 8.26
C GLU A 397 -19.13 57.67 7.50
N SER A 398 -20.38 57.27 7.69
CA SER A 398 -21.08 56.11 7.17
C SER A 398 -21.79 56.41 5.85
N VAL A 399 -21.51 55.65 4.80
CA VAL A 399 -22.31 55.58 3.57
C VAL A 399 -22.34 54.13 3.07
N PRO A 400 -23.50 53.56 2.69
CA PRO A 400 -23.62 52.17 2.22
C PRO A 400 -23.26 52.05 0.73
N PRO A 401 -22.76 50.88 0.24
CA PRO A 401 -22.45 50.73 -1.17
C PRO A 401 -23.68 50.28 -1.97
N THR A 402 -24.06 51.14 -2.92
CA THR A 402 -24.88 50.82 -4.09
C THR A 402 -24.04 50.11 -5.14
N LEU A 403 -24.62 49.06 -5.74
CA LEU A 403 -24.15 48.34 -6.92
C LEU A 403 -23.82 49.28 -8.09
N ALA A 404 -22.61 49.18 -8.65
CA ALA A 404 -22.33 49.65 -10.01
C ALA A 404 -21.23 48.82 -10.71
N ILE A 405 -21.57 48.50 -11.96
CA ILE A 405 -20.88 47.80 -13.05
C ILE A 405 -19.46 48.36 -13.32
N PRO A 406 -18.44 47.55 -13.66
CA PRO A 406 -17.16 48.07 -14.11
C PRO A 406 -17.18 48.39 -15.61
N THR A 407 -17.18 49.67 -15.95
CA THR A 407 -16.68 50.19 -17.23
C THR A 407 -15.18 50.46 -17.10
N GLN A 408 -14.40 49.94 -18.05
CA GLN A 408 -12.95 50.21 -18.13
C GLN A 408 -12.68 51.63 -18.65
N PRO A 409 -11.62 52.31 -18.15
CA PRO A 409 -11.03 53.43 -18.85
C PRO A 409 -9.64 53.10 -19.42
N ILE A 410 -9.60 53.18 -20.75
CA ILE A 410 -8.61 53.82 -21.64
C ILE A 410 -7.35 54.38 -20.96
N ALA A 411 -6.21 53.95 -21.51
CA ALA A 411 -4.86 54.37 -21.19
C ALA A 411 -4.58 55.85 -21.54
N THR A 412 -3.87 56.54 -20.64
CA THR A 412 -3.13 57.78 -20.91
C THR A 412 -1.64 57.62 -20.56
N PRO A 413 -0.74 58.35 -21.25
CA PRO A 413 0.72 58.13 -21.21
C PRO A 413 1.40 58.72 -19.96
N PRO A 414 2.64 58.28 -19.63
CA PRO A 414 3.29 58.60 -18.37
C PRO A 414 3.82 60.04 -18.31
N ALA A 415 3.55 60.69 -17.17
CA ALA A 415 4.13 61.97 -16.78
C ALA A 415 5.52 61.77 -16.13
N ALA A 416 6.36 62.80 -16.28
CA ALA A 416 7.75 62.88 -15.86
C ALA A 416 7.98 62.67 -14.35
N PRO A 417 9.18 62.20 -13.93
CA PRO A 417 9.52 61.99 -12.52
C PRO A 417 9.75 63.32 -11.78
N PRO A 418 9.27 63.46 -10.53
CA PRO A 418 9.61 64.60 -9.69
C PRO A 418 11.02 64.47 -9.09
N ALA A 419 11.63 65.64 -8.88
CA ALA A 419 12.97 65.85 -8.38
C ALA A 419 13.21 65.31 -6.95
N SER A 420 14.46 64.90 -6.76
CA SER A 420 15.14 64.47 -5.54
C SER A 420 14.88 65.34 -4.30
N ALA A 421 14.41 64.70 -3.23
CA ALA A 421 14.45 65.23 -1.86
C ALA A 421 15.84 64.96 -1.22
N PRO A 422 16.34 65.85 -0.34
CA PRO A 422 17.67 65.70 0.27
C PRO A 422 17.71 64.63 1.37
N ALA A 423 18.87 63.97 1.45
CA ALA A 423 19.18 62.88 2.35
C ALA A 423 19.14 63.28 3.85
N ALA A 424 18.56 62.41 4.67
CA ALA A 424 18.64 62.46 6.12
C ALA A 424 20.04 62.02 6.61
N PRO A 425 20.58 62.60 7.69
CA PRO A 425 21.90 62.24 8.23
C PRO A 425 21.90 60.85 8.90
N PRO A 426 23.05 60.16 8.94
CA PRO A 426 23.17 58.81 9.46
C PRO A 426 23.00 58.76 10.99
N ALA A 427 22.22 57.77 11.45
CA ALA A 427 22.05 57.45 12.86
C ALA A 427 23.34 56.90 13.48
N ALA A 428 23.63 57.33 14.72
CA ALA A 428 24.78 56.92 15.50
C ALA A 428 24.73 55.42 15.89
N PRO A 429 25.89 54.75 16.02
CA PRO A 429 25.96 53.34 16.40
C PRO A 429 25.55 53.11 17.87
N PRO A 430 24.90 51.98 18.19
CA PRO A 430 24.49 51.66 19.56
C PRO A 430 25.70 51.34 20.45
N ALA A 431 25.62 51.82 21.70
CA ALA A 431 26.63 51.62 22.73
C ALA A 431 26.78 50.14 23.16
N PRO A 432 27.99 49.70 23.57
CA PRO A 432 28.22 48.34 24.03
C PRO A 432 27.56 48.07 25.39
N PRO A 433 27.13 46.81 25.65
CA PRO A 433 26.46 46.46 26.90
C PRO A 433 27.41 46.50 28.09
N SER A 434 26.94 47.12 29.17
CA SER A 434 27.57 47.20 30.49
C SER A 434 27.72 45.82 31.14
N ALA A 435 28.88 45.60 31.75
CA ALA A 435 29.21 44.41 32.54
C ALA A 435 28.25 44.21 33.72
N PRO A 436 27.95 42.95 34.11
CA PRO A 436 27.09 42.65 35.24
C PRO A 436 27.78 42.98 36.57
N VAL A 437 27.12 43.82 37.35
CA VAL A 437 27.41 44.11 38.76
C VAL A 437 27.19 42.84 39.59
N ALA A 438 28.18 42.48 40.40
CA ALA A 438 28.10 41.42 41.39
C ALA A 438 27.22 41.86 42.57
N GLY A 439 26.25 41.03 42.96
CA GLY A 439 25.59 41.14 44.27
C GLY A 439 24.16 40.61 44.32
N GLU A 440 23.99 39.32 44.65
CA GLU A 440 23.10 38.79 45.70
C GLU A 440 23.02 37.25 45.62
N PRO A 441 23.16 36.51 46.74
CA PRO A 441 22.96 35.06 46.74
C PRO A 441 21.46 34.72 46.64
N PRO A 442 21.07 33.77 45.76
CA PRO A 442 19.66 33.40 45.63
C PRO A 442 19.18 32.59 46.85
N ALA A 443 18.01 32.98 47.35
CA ALA A 443 17.27 32.26 48.37
C ALA A 443 16.92 30.83 47.93
N PHE A 444 17.06 29.89 48.86
CA PHE A 444 16.67 28.48 48.71
C PHE A 444 15.17 28.35 48.35
N PRO A 445 14.80 27.61 47.29
CA PRO A 445 13.42 27.21 47.08
C PRO A 445 13.04 26.07 48.04
N PRO A 446 11.78 26.02 48.52
CA PRO A 446 11.31 24.93 49.37
C PRO A 446 11.28 23.59 48.61
N PRO A 447 11.46 22.45 49.32
CA PRO A 447 11.60 21.14 48.70
C PRO A 447 10.33 20.71 47.97
N GLY A 448 10.43 20.66 46.63
CA GLY A 448 9.36 20.26 45.74
C GLY A 448 9.10 18.75 45.74
N THR A 449 7.82 18.39 45.86
CA THR A 449 7.23 17.05 45.71
C THR A 449 7.22 16.52 44.26
N ALA A 450 7.86 17.22 43.31
CA ALA A 450 7.73 16.94 41.88
C ALA A 450 8.66 15.85 41.32
N THR A 451 9.70 15.41 42.05
CA THR A 451 10.71 14.49 41.50
C THR A 451 10.41 13.01 41.69
N PHE A 452 9.45 12.64 42.55
CA PHE A 452 9.09 11.23 42.75
C PHE A 452 8.12 10.69 41.68
N ALA A 453 7.18 11.51 41.20
CA ALA A 453 6.21 11.11 40.17
C ALA A 453 6.84 10.89 38.78
N ALA A 454 7.89 11.63 38.44
CA ALA A 454 8.58 11.49 37.16
C ALA A 454 9.46 10.22 37.08
N ARG A 455 9.92 9.68 38.23
CA ARG A 455 10.77 8.48 38.29
C ARG A 455 9.95 7.18 38.29
N THR A 456 8.76 7.17 38.87
CA THR A 456 7.87 5.99 38.87
C THR A 456 7.20 5.78 37.50
N GLY A 457 6.87 6.87 36.78
CA GLY A 457 6.26 6.79 35.44
C GLY A 457 7.14 6.09 34.38
N ARG A 458 8.47 6.29 34.41
CA ARG A 458 9.38 5.64 33.44
C ARG A 458 9.52 4.14 33.66
N ARG A 459 9.47 3.66 34.91
CA ARG A 459 9.53 2.23 35.22
C ARG A 459 8.24 1.50 34.83
N ALA A 460 7.07 2.14 35.00
CA ALA A 460 5.79 1.58 34.59
C ALA A 460 5.66 1.45 33.06
N ALA A 461 6.15 2.43 32.29
CA ALA A 461 6.12 2.38 30.82
C ALA A 461 6.95 1.20 30.25
N GLY A 462 8.14 0.95 30.80
CA GLY A 462 9.00 -0.16 30.38
C GLY A 462 8.48 -1.56 30.78
N PHE A 463 7.61 -1.64 31.80
CA PHE A 463 6.94 -2.89 32.19
C PHE A 463 5.81 -3.23 31.21
N TRP A 464 4.95 -2.27 30.88
CA TRP A 464 3.86 -2.46 29.93
C TRP A 464 4.36 -2.76 28.51
N ALA A 465 5.43 -2.11 28.04
CA ALA A 465 6.03 -2.42 26.74
C ALA A 465 6.53 -3.88 26.64
N ARG A 466 7.11 -4.42 27.72
CA ARG A 466 7.56 -5.82 27.77
C ARG A 466 6.40 -6.81 27.81
N ILE A 467 5.33 -6.50 28.53
CA ILE A 467 4.11 -7.33 28.55
C ILE A 467 3.43 -7.34 27.18
N VAL A 468 3.23 -6.17 26.55
CA VAL A 468 2.61 -6.08 25.23
C VAL A 468 3.43 -6.83 24.18
N ARG A 469 4.76 -6.73 24.21
CA ARG A 469 5.65 -7.49 23.31
C ARG A 469 5.52 -9.00 23.53
N ARG A 470 5.49 -9.46 24.79
CA ARG A 470 5.33 -10.90 25.11
C ARG A 470 3.95 -11.43 24.71
N VAL A 471 2.88 -10.67 24.97
CA VAL A 471 1.52 -11.04 24.57
C VAL A 471 1.38 -11.05 23.04
N ALA A 472 1.96 -10.09 22.33
CA ALA A 472 1.94 -10.07 20.87
C ALA A 472 2.70 -11.25 20.26
N VAL A 473 3.87 -11.61 20.82
CA VAL A 473 4.64 -12.79 20.38
C VAL A 473 3.89 -14.09 20.69
N LEU A 474 3.28 -14.22 21.87
CA LEU A 474 2.49 -15.39 22.23
C LEU A 474 1.21 -15.50 21.40
N ALA A 475 0.55 -14.39 21.08
CA ALA A 475 -0.61 -14.38 20.18
C ALA A 475 -0.21 -14.76 18.75
N ALA A 476 0.91 -14.22 18.24
CA ALA A 476 1.44 -14.59 16.93
C ALA A 476 1.86 -16.07 16.87
N ALA A 477 2.49 -16.59 17.93
CA ALA A 477 2.85 -17.99 18.06
C ALA A 477 1.63 -18.90 18.19
N ALA A 478 0.58 -18.48 18.90
CA ALA A 478 -0.67 -19.22 19.00
C ALA A 478 -1.42 -19.25 17.66
N VAL A 479 -1.46 -18.14 16.93
CA VAL A 479 -2.03 -18.07 15.56
C VAL A 479 -1.23 -18.95 14.61
N ALA A 480 0.11 -18.92 14.68
CA ALA A 480 0.98 -19.79 13.90
C ALA A 480 0.80 -21.27 14.26
N ALA A 481 0.70 -21.61 15.55
CA ALA A 481 0.49 -22.97 16.02
C ALA A 481 -0.87 -23.53 15.58
N VAL A 482 -1.94 -22.72 15.64
CA VAL A 482 -3.27 -23.08 15.12
C VAL A 482 -3.24 -23.24 13.59
N GLY A 483 -2.43 -22.45 12.88
CA GLY A 483 -2.24 -22.59 11.44
C GLY A 483 -1.41 -23.81 11.02
N VAL A 484 -0.49 -24.28 11.86
CA VAL A 484 0.40 -25.44 11.59
C VAL A 484 -0.26 -26.77 11.97
N TRP A 485 -1.27 -26.77 12.84
CA TRP A 485 -2.04 -27.96 13.25
C TRP A 485 -3.30 -28.22 12.40
N ALA A 486 -3.29 -27.83 11.13
CA ALA A 486 -4.39 -28.11 10.21
C ALA A 486 -4.33 -29.57 9.73
N ALA A 487 -5.14 -30.44 10.33
CA ALA A 487 -5.41 -31.77 9.79
C ALA A 487 -6.04 -31.66 8.37
N PRO A 488 -5.72 -32.57 7.44
CA PRO A 488 -6.27 -32.55 6.09
C PRO A 488 -7.80 -32.62 6.12
N ALA A 489 -8.44 -31.67 5.45
CA ALA A 489 -9.88 -31.58 5.41
C ALA A 489 -10.45 -32.57 4.39
N PHE A 490 -11.02 -33.69 4.86
CA PHE A 490 -11.92 -34.51 4.04
C PHE A 490 -13.24 -33.75 3.83
N ALA A 491 -13.75 -33.82 2.60
CA ALA A 491 -14.95 -33.16 2.14
C ALA A 491 -16.09 -34.18 2.03
N ASP A 492 -17.02 -34.11 2.96
CA ASP A 492 -18.36 -34.67 2.78
C ASP A 492 -19.32 -33.53 2.46
N ASN A 493 -20.43 -33.83 1.81
CA ASN A 493 -21.44 -32.89 1.29
C ASN A 493 -22.17 -32.04 2.36
N CYS A 494 -21.72 -32.04 3.62
CA CYS A 494 -22.25 -31.27 4.75
C CYS A 494 -23.79 -31.23 4.77
N SER A 495 -24.41 -32.37 4.44
CA SER A 495 -25.86 -32.48 4.37
C SER A 495 -26.46 -32.28 5.77
N GLY A 496 -25.74 -32.75 6.80
CA GLY A 496 -25.94 -32.44 8.22
C GLY A 496 -24.65 -32.02 8.95
N LEU A 497 -24.78 -31.71 10.25
CA LEU A 497 -23.65 -31.35 11.14
C LEU A 497 -22.63 -32.48 11.30
N THR A 498 -23.04 -33.74 11.13
CA THR A 498 -22.21 -34.93 11.35
C THR A 498 -21.22 -35.23 10.24
N ASP A 499 -21.47 -34.70 9.04
CA ASP A 499 -20.77 -35.14 7.83
C ASP A 499 -19.42 -34.44 7.68
N CYS A 500 -19.27 -33.19 8.12
CA CYS A 500 -17.97 -32.53 7.99
C CYS A 500 -17.09 -32.84 9.22
N SER A 501 -15.79 -33.12 9.08
CA SER A 501 -14.93 -33.61 10.19
C SER A 501 -14.70 -32.57 11.33
N PHE A 502 -15.69 -32.39 12.20
CA PHE A 502 -16.30 -31.07 12.42
C PHE A 502 -15.68 -30.18 13.49
N GLY A 503 -15.39 -30.64 14.70
CA GLY A 503 -15.29 -29.74 15.88
C GLY A 503 -14.33 -28.55 15.75
N VAL A 504 -13.11 -28.79 15.25
CA VAL A 504 -12.13 -27.73 14.99
C VAL A 504 -12.52 -26.85 13.81
N LYS A 505 -13.14 -27.45 12.77
CA LYS A 505 -13.61 -26.74 11.58
C LYS A 505 -14.80 -25.84 11.88
N VAL A 506 -15.79 -26.30 12.66
CA VAL A 506 -16.93 -25.46 13.07
C VAL A 506 -16.44 -24.27 13.87
N ALA A 507 -15.51 -24.48 14.79
CA ALA A 507 -14.99 -23.41 15.62
C ALA A 507 -14.28 -22.33 14.79
N LEU A 508 -13.54 -22.76 13.76
CA LEU A 508 -12.93 -21.86 12.77
C LEU A 508 -13.97 -21.20 11.86
N VAL A 509 -15.03 -21.92 11.48
CA VAL A 509 -16.15 -21.42 10.68
C VAL A 509 -16.94 -20.36 11.43
N VAL A 510 -17.30 -20.59 12.70
CA VAL A 510 -18.02 -19.62 13.53
C VAL A 510 -17.11 -18.43 13.80
N GLY A 511 -15.83 -18.68 14.09
CA GLY A 511 -14.83 -17.62 14.22
C GLY A 511 -14.70 -16.79 12.95
N ALA A 512 -14.76 -17.43 11.79
CA ALA A 512 -14.70 -16.79 10.49
C ALA A 512 -15.98 -16.03 10.13
N ILE A 513 -17.16 -16.62 10.36
CA ILE A 513 -18.46 -15.96 10.19
C ILE A 513 -18.51 -14.73 11.08
N ALA A 514 -18.12 -14.89 12.35
CA ALA A 514 -18.03 -13.80 13.30
C ALA A 514 -17.04 -12.76 12.79
N LEU A 515 -15.86 -13.14 12.29
CA LEU A 515 -14.84 -12.22 11.81
C LEU A 515 -15.21 -11.51 10.50
N ILE A 516 -15.94 -12.16 9.60
CA ILE A 516 -16.49 -11.58 8.37
C ILE A 516 -17.60 -10.59 8.71
N ALA A 517 -18.56 -11.01 9.54
CA ALA A 517 -19.62 -10.13 9.98
C ALA A 517 -19.05 -8.96 10.78
N LEU A 518 -18.11 -9.23 11.68
CA LEU A 518 -17.36 -8.21 12.41
C LEU A 518 -16.58 -7.31 11.45
N ALA A 519 -15.99 -7.83 10.39
CA ALA A 519 -15.36 -7.00 9.38
C ALA A 519 -16.37 -6.09 8.69
N VAL A 520 -17.55 -6.59 8.33
CA VAL A 520 -18.66 -5.80 7.76
C VAL A 520 -19.13 -4.73 8.76
N PHE A 521 -19.25 -5.06 10.03
CA PHE A 521 -19.72 -4.15 11.09
C PHE A 521 -18.66 -3.15 11.57
N LEU A 522 -17.40 -3.55 11.58
CA LEU A 522 -16.27 -2.71 11.97
C LEU A 522 -15.73 -1.89 10.81
N LEU A 523 -15.94 -2.29 9.55
CA LEU A 523 -15.37 -1.58 8.40
C LEU A 523 -15.66 -0.08 8.46
N PRO A 524 -16.92 0.36 8.63
CA PRO A 524 -17.22 1.79 8.66
C PRO A 524 -16.47 2.52 9.79
N GLU A 525 -16.19 1.83 10.89
CA GLU A 525 -15.54 2.38 12.08
C GLU A 525 -14.02 2.34 12.00
N ILE A 526 -13.44 1.25 11.52
CA ILE A 526 -12.02 1.11 11.22
C ILE A 526 -11.64 2.20 10.22
N LEU A 527 -12.47 2.37 9.19
CA LEU A 527 -12.29 3.38 8.17
C LEU A 527 -12.59 4.79 8.68
N ALA A 528 -13.61 5.02 9.51
CA ALA A 528 -13.87 6.34 10.05
C ALA A 528 -12.75 6.81 11.00
N ALA A 529 -12.28 5.94 11.89
CA ALA A 529 -11.15 6.23 12.76
C ALA A 529 -9.85 6.42 11.95
N GLY A 530 -9.58 5.51 11.01
CA GLY A 530 -8.43 5.60 10.13
C GLY A 530 -8.48 6.83 9.22
N ALA A 531 -9.65 7.22 8.72
CA ALA A 531 -9.81 8.38 7.83
C ALA A 531 -9.74 9.70 8.58
N ALA A 532 -10.31 9.81 9.78
CA ALA A 532 -10.18 11.01 10.60
C ALA A 532 -8.72 11.24 11.00
N GLU A 533 -8.02 10.17 11.35
CA GLU A 533 -6.61 10.24 11.75
C GLU A 533 -5.67 10.39 10.56
N ALA A 534 -5.93 9.70 9.43
CA ALA A 534 -5.19 9.91 8.18
C ALA A 534 -5.43 11.31 7.61
N ALA A 535 -6.63 11.89 7.78
CA ALA A 535 -6.88 13.28 7.43
C ALA A 535 -6.10 14.23 8.33
N ALA A 536 -5.96 13.93 9.62
CA ALA A 536 -5.12 14.71 10.53
C ALA A 536 -3.62 14.61 10.18
N ILE A 537 -3.14 13.41 9.82
CA ILE A 537 -1.77 13.19 9.36
C ILE A 537 -1.53 13.89 8.02
N ALA A 538 -2.43 13.73 7.05
CA ALA A 538 -2.33 14.40 5.75
C ALA A 538 -2.41 15.92 5.90
N ALA A 539 -3.21 16.45 6.83
CA ALA A 539 -3.23 17.86 7.15
C ALA A 539 -1.91 18.33 7.79
N ALA A 540 -1.31 17.53 8.68
CA ALA A 540 -0.01 17.83 9.28
C ALA A 540 1.14 17.73 8.26
N GLU A 541 1.12 16.74 7.36
CA GLU A 541 2.09 16.59 6.27
C GLU A 541 1.93 17.70 5.24
N ALA A 542 0.70 18.05 4.84
CA ALA A 542 0.45 19.19 3.96
C ALA A 542 0.88 20.51 4.61
N ALA A 543 0.70 20.66 5.93
CA ALA A 543 1.21 21.83 6.66
C ALA A 543 2.74 21.84 6.71
N ALA A 544 3.39 20.68 6.88
CA ALA A 544 4.85 20.56 6.86
C ALA A 544 5.42 20.81 5.45
N GLU A 545 4.76 20.33 4.40
CA GLU A 545 5.13 20.55 3.01
C GLU A 545 4.93 22.02 2.62
N ALA A 546 3.83 22.64 3.03
CA ALA A 546 3.62 24.08 2.86
C ALA A 546 4.68 24.90 3.60
N ALA A 547 5.07 24.48 4.82
CA ALA A 547 6.15 25.12 5.56
C ALA A 547 7.52 24.92 4.87
N ALA A 548 7.79 23.74 4.30
CA ALA A 548 9.01 23.47 3.55
C ALA A 548 9.07 24.24 2.22
N ALA A 549 7.95 24.36 1.51
CA ALA A 549 7.83 25.16 0.30
C ALA A 549 8.06 26.65 0.62
N ALA A 550 7.44 27.18 1.68
CA ALA A 550 7.67 28.54 2.15
C ALA A 550 9.14 28.76 2.58
N ALA A 551 9.76 27.77 3.23
CA ALA A 551 11.18 27.84 3.58
C ALA A 551 12.10 27.80 2.36
N ALA A 552 11.77 27.02 1.33
CA ALA A 552 12.53 26.96 0.08
C ALA A 552 12.39 28.25 -0.73
N GLU A 553 11.20 28.86 -0.75
CA GLU A 553 10.95 30.16 -1.36
C GLU A 553 11.74 31.25 -0.63
N ALA A 554 11.71 31.28 0.71
CA ALA A 554 12.50 32.20 1.51
C ALA A 554 14.02 32.00 1.32
N ALA A 555 14.49 30.76 1.17
CA ALA A 555 15.89 30.46 0.90
C ALA A 555 16.31 30.90 -0.52
N ALA A 556 15.43 30.77 -1.51
CA ALA A 556 15.68 31.26 -2.87
C ALA A 556 15.73 32.79 -2.91
N GLU A 557 14.86 33.48 -2.18
CA GLU A 557 14.88 34.93 -2.04
C GLU A 557 16.16 35.40 -1.33
N ALA A 558 16.56 34.75 -0.24
CA ALA A 558 17.82 35.04 0.45
C ALA A 558 19.05 34.82 -0.44
N ALA A 559 19.06 33.74 -1.25
CA ALA A 559 20.12 33.48 -2.21
C ALA A 559 20.18 34.54 -3.33
N ALA A 560 19.03 35.03 -3.79
CA ALA A 560 18.97 36.11 -4.78
C ALA A 560 19.52 37.43 -4.22
N VAL A 561 19.21 37.76 -2.96
CA VAL A 561 19.78 38.94 -2.27
C VAL A 561 21.31 38.79 -2.13
N ALA A 562 21.79 37.64 -1.66
CA ALA A 562 23.22 37.39 -1.54
C ALA A 562 23.96 37.46 -2.88
N ALA A 563 23.35 36.96 -3.97
CA ALA A 563 23.90 37.08 -5.31
C ALA A 563 23.96 38.54 -5.79
N ALA A 564 22.94 39.36 -5.48
CA ALA A 564 22.94 40.78 -5.81
C ALA A 564 24.00 41.56 -5.01
N GLU A 565 24.17 41.25 -3.72
CA GLU A 565 25.24 41.84 -2.89
C GLU A 565 26.64 41.47 -3.40
N ALA A 566 26.84 40.21 -3.80
CA ALA A 566 28.10 39.76 -4.38
C ALA A 566 28.40 40.48 -5.71
N ALA A 567 27.40 40.61 -6.59
CA ALA A 567 27.55 41.35 -7.85
C ALA A 567 27.86 42.85 -7.61
N ALA A 568 27.25 43.46 -6.59
CA ALA A 568 27.55 44.85 -6.22
C ALA A 568 28.98 45.01 -5.67
N ALA A 569 29.45 44.03 -4.88
CA ALA A 569 30.83 44.01 -4.38
C ALA A 569 31.85 43.82 -5.50
N GLU A 570 31.57 42.94 -6.47
CA GLU A 570 32.41 42.73 -7.66
C GLU A 570 32.47 44.00 -8.53
N ALA A 571 31.33 44.67 -8.74
CA ALA A 571 31.28 45.94 -9.46
C ALA A 571 32.07 47.06 -8.73
N ALA A 572 31.99 47.12 -7.39
CA ALA A 572 32.77 48.06 -6.59
C ALA A 572 34.28 47.76 -6.66
N ALA A 573 34.67 46.48 -6.64
CA ALA A 573 36.06 46.06 -6.80
C ALA A 573 36.59 46.38 -8.21
N ALA A 574 35.79 46.16 -9.25
CA ALA A 574 36.13 46.54 -10.62
C ALA A 574 36.31 48.06 -10.76
N ALA A 575 35.41 48.87 -10.19
CA ALA A 575 35.54 50.32 -10.18
C ALA A 575 36.79 50.80 -9.40
N ALA A 576 37.12 50.15 -8.28
CA ALA A 576 38.34 50.42 -7.54
C ALA A 576 39.61 50.04 -8.33
N ALA A 577 39.57 48.92 -9.05
CA ALA A 577 40.66 48.50 -9.93
C ALA A 577 40.82 49.44 -11.13
N GLU A 578 39.74 49.93 -11.73
CA GLU A 578 39.76 50.93 -12.80
C GLU A 578 40.29 52.28 -12.30
N ALA A 579 39.91 52.69 -11.09
CA ALA A 579 40.46 53.88 -10.45
C ALA A 579 41.97 53.74 -10.15
N ALA A 580 42.39 52.58 -9.62
CA ALA A 580 43.80 52.28 -9.40
C ALA A 580 44.60 52.19 -10.71
N ALA A 581 43.99 51.65 -11.78
CA ALA A 581 44.59 51.62 -13.11
C ALA A 581 44.68 53.02 -13.72
N ALA A 582 43.70 53.90 -13.50
CA ALA A 582 43.75 55.30 -13.91
C ALA A 582 44.83 56.09 -13.15
N GLU A 583 44.98 55.83 -11.84
CA GLU A 583 46.05 56.40 -11.02
C GLU A 583 47.42 55.88 -11.45
N ALA A 584 47.54 54.58 -11.71
CA ALA A 584 48.75 53.97 -12.25
C ALA A 584 49.06 54.47 -13.66
N ALA A 585 48.06 54.70 -14.51
CA ALA A 585 48.23 55.29 -15.84
C ALA A 585 48.63 56.76 -15.75
N ALA A 586 48.14 57.51 -14.77
CA ALA A 586 48.58 58.88 -14.50
C ALA A 586 50.02 58.92 -13.97
N ALA A 587 50.38 57.99 -13.09
CA ALA A 587 51.75 57.81 -12.61
C ALA A 587 52.69 57.37 -13.74
N ALA A 588 52.25 56.43 -14.58
CA ALA A 588 52.98 55.97 -15.76
C ALA A 588 53.05 57.04 -16.85
N ALA A 589 52.07 57.93 -16.98
CA ALA A 589 52.15 59.09 -17.87
C ALA A 589 53.13 60.13 -17.33
N ALA A 590 53.21 60.32 -16.02
CA ALA A 590 54.22 61.16 -15.38
C ALA A 590 55.63 60.55 -15.51
N GLU A 591 55.75 59.23 -15.34
CA GLU A 591 56.98 58.48 -15.55
C GLU A 591 57.35 58.39 -17.02
N ALA A 592 56.38 58.30 -17.94
CA ALA A 592 56.59 58.36 -19.38
C ALA A 592 56.98 59.76 -19.84
N ALA A 593 56.48 60.84 -19.22
CA ALA A 593 56.99 62.18 -19.47
C ALA A 593 58.44 62.35 -18.95
N ALA A 594 58.78 61.72 -17.83
CA ALA A 594 60.15 61.64 -17.33
C ALA A 594 61.04 60.72 -18.19
N ALA A 595 60.47 59.65 -18.75
CA ALA A 595 61.13 58.69 -19.60
C ALA A 595 61.20 59.17 -21.06
N GLU A 596 60.33 60.07 -21.53
CA GLU A 596 60.46 60.75 -22.82
C GLU A 596 61.59 61.79 -22.74
N ALA A 597 61.76 62.43 -21.57
CA ALA A 597 62.96 63.22 -21.27
C ALA A 597 64.23 62.34 -21.21
N ALA A 598 64.15 61.11 -20.69
CA ALA A 598 65.27 60.15 -20.68
C ALA A 598 65.47 59.39 -22.01
N ALA A 599 64.42 59.23 -22.82
CA ALA A 599 64.44 58.56 -24.13
C ALA A 599 64.87 59.51 -25.23
N ALA A 600 64.73 60.83 -25.05
CA ALA A 600 65.53 61.79 -25.81
C ALA A 600 67.05 61.59 -25.59
N GLU A 601 67.44 61.05 -24.43
CA GLU A 601 68.83 60.71 -24.08
C GLU A 601 69.22 59.26 -24.52
N ALA A 602 68.27 58.31 -24.49
CA ALA A 602 68.49 56.91 -24.89
C ALA A 602 68.27 56.61 -26.38
N ALA A 603 67.51 57.42 -27.12
CA ALA A 603 67.35 57.30 -28.58
C ALA A 603 68.64 57.64 -29.36
N ALA A 604 69.66 58.17 -28.68
CA ALA A 604 71.02 58.25 -29.19
C ALA A 604 71.81 56.93 -29.05
N ALA A 605 71.34 55.98 -28.22
CA ALA A 605 72.10 54.80 -27.81
C ALA A 605 71.59 53.47 -28.38
N GLU A 606 70.33 53.35 -28.80
CA GLU A 606 69.75 52.06 -29.15
C GLU A 606 69.24 52.00 -30.61
N ALA A 607 70.10 52.48 -31.52
CA ALA A 607 70.12 52.07 -32.93
C ALA A 607 70.78 50.69 -33.11
N ALA A 608 70.79 49.83 -32.10
CA ALA A 608 71.51 48.57 -32.09
C ALA A 608 70.68 47.46 -31.42
N ALA A 609 70.39 46.40 -32.20
CA ALA A 609 69.72 45.15 -31.84
C ALA A 609 68.17 45.21 -31.83
N ALA A 610 67.45 44.90 -32.91
CA ALA A 610 67.29 43.59 -33.57
C ALA A 610 66.99 42.46 -32.55
N GLU A 611 66.06 41.51 -32.71
CA GLU A 611 65.08 41.08 -33.72
C GLU A 611 64.56 39.69 -33.21
N GLY A 612 63.27 39.34 -33.38
CA GLY A 612 62.74 37.94 -33.34
C GLY A 612 62.17 37.41 -31.99
N ALA A 613 60.85 37.29 -31.81
CA ALA A 613 59.92 36.20 -32.21
C ALA A 613 60.04 34.92 -31.34
N ALA A 614 59.09 34.49 -30.50
CA ALA A 614 57.67 34.08 -30.65
C ALA A 614 57.44 32.54 -30.84
N ALA A 615 56.75 31.96 -29.85
CA ALA A 615 55.63 30.99 -29.89
C ALA A 615 55.77 29.50 -30.37
N GLU A 616 55.52 28.59 -29.41
CA GLU A 616 54.35 27.68 -29.28
C GLU A 616 54.12 26.47 -30.24
N GLY A 617 53.68 25.33 -29.67
CA GLY A 617 53.18 24.15 -30.40
C GLY A 617 52.46 23.13 -29.48
N ALA A 618 51.29 22.67 -29.91
CA ALA A 618 50.38 21.77 -29.19
C ALA A 618 49.92 20.55 -30.04
N ALA A 619 49.47 19.50 -29.34
CA ALA A 619 48.42 18.50 -29.67
C ALA A 619 48.73 17.11 -30.29
N ALA A 620 48.03 16.11 -29.69
CA ALA A 620 47.25 15.00 -30.28
C ALA A 620 47.76 13.53 -30.30
N GLU A 621 47.10 12.71 -29.46
CA GLU A 621 46.27 11.49 -29.70
C GLU A 621 46.77 10.20 -30.41
N GLY A 622 46.42 9.05 -29.79
CA GLY A 622 46.39 7.66 -30.30
C GLY A 622 45.72 6.75 -29.23
N ALA A 623 45.13 5.57 -29.46
CA ALA A 623 44.95 4.70 -30.62
C ALA A 623 44.03 3.49 -30.26
N ALA A 624 43.45 2.82 -31.30
CA ALA A 624 43.19 1.36 -31.53
C ALA A 624 42.41 0.49 -30.50
N ALA A 625 41.66 -0.58 -30.85
CA ALA A 625 41.98 -1.66 -31.81
C ALA A 625 40.78 -2.55 -32.28
N GLU A 626 40.92 -3.11 -33.49
CA GLU A 626 40.34 -4.34 -34.08
C GLU A 626 40.83 -5.62 -33.35
N GLY A 627 40.35 -6.88 -33.46
CA GLY A 627 39.41 -7.64 -34.31
C GLY A 627 39.79 -9.15 -34.22
N ALA A 628 38.89 -10.14 -34.39
CA ALA A 628 39.26 -11.55 -34.64
C ALA A 628 38.09 -12.40 -35.22
N ALA A 629 38.42 -13.28 -36.16
CA ALA A 629 37.54 -13.98 -37.09
C ALA A 629 36.94 -15.30 -36.58
N ALA A 630 35.77 -15.68 -37.12
CA ALA A 630 35.13 -16.99 -36.94
C ALA A 630 35.69 -17.99 -37.96
N GLY A 631 36.33 -19.08 -37.51
CA GLY A 631 36.76 -20.16 -38.40
C GLY A 631 37.86 -21.08 -37.88
N GLU A 632 38.62 -20.68 -36.86
CA GLU A 632 39.52 -21.59 -36.14
C GLU A 632 38.72 -22.29 -35.03
N GLY A 633 38.80 -23.62 -34.95
CA GLY A 633 38.13 -24.41 -33.90
C GLY A 633 38.53 -23.95 -32.49
N PHE A 634 37.76 -24.37 -31.49
CA PHE A 634 38.07 -24.03 -30.10
C PHE A 634 39.35 -24.75 -29.64
N SER A 635 40.16 -24.09 -28.82
CA SER A 635 41.36 -24.72 -28.24
C SER A 635 40.96 -25.83 -27.26
N GLU A 636 41.89 -26.75 -27.00
CA GLU A 636 41.68 -27.86 -26.06
C GLU A 636 41.29 -27.34 -24.67
N GLU A 637 41.90 -26.24 -24.21
CA GLU A 637 41.58 -25.61 -22.93
C GLU A 637 40.15 -25.03 -22.90
N VAL A 638 39.67 -24.48 -24.01
CA VAL A 638 38.29 -23.99 -24.12
C VAL A 638 37.29 -25.15 -24.08
N MET A 639 37.64 -26.28 -24.70
CA MET A 639 36.80 -27.48 -24.69
C MET A 639 36.76 -28.16 -23.32
N GLU A 640 37.87 -28.16 -22.59
CA GLU A 640 37.92 -28.61 -21.20
C GLU A 640 37.04 -27.74 -20.30
N GLN A 641 37.10 -26.41 -20.43
CA GLN A 641 36.22 -25.49 -19.71
C GLN A 641 34.73 -25.68 -20.06
N ALA A 642 34.43 -25.95 -21.32
CA ALA A 642 33.07 -26.25 -21.75
C ALA A 642 32.56 -27.56 -21.12
N TYR A 643 33.41 -28.58 -21.04
CA TYR A 643 33.10 -29.86 -20.41
C TYR A 643 32.89 -29.71 -18.90
N GLU A 644 33.80 -29.04 -18.16
CA GLU A 644 33.64 -28.80 -16.72
C GLU A 644 32.33 -28.05 -16.40
N TYR A 645 31.98 -27.07 -17.23
CA TYR A 645 30.72 -26.33 -17.07
C TYR A 645 29.49 -27.23 -17.30
N ALA A 646 29.54 -28.10 -18.31
CA ALA A 646 28.41 -28.94 -18.70
C ALA A 646 28.29 -30.22 -17.85
N ASN A 647 29.39 -30.69 -17.26
CA ASN A 647 29.48 -31.95 -16.52
C ASN A 647 29.30 -31.78 -15.00
N THR A 648 28.29 -31.03 -14.61
CA THR A 648 27.87 -30.92 -13.20
C THR A 648 26.59 -31.73 -12.98
N GLU A 649 26.36 -32.26 -11.76
CA GLU A 649 25.16 -33.09 -11.49
C GLU A 649 23.87 -32.36 -11.86
N SER A 650 23.78 -31.05 -11.59
CA SER A 650 22.60 -30.25 -11.96
C SER A 650 22.41 -30.13 -13.48
N LYS A 651 23.48 -30.16 -14.27
CA LYS A 651 23.43 -30.08 -15.73
C LYS A 651 23.13 -31.45 -16.34
N LEU A 652 23.73 -32.51 -15.83
CA LEU A 652 23.40 -33.88 -16.21
C LEU A 652 21.93 -34.19 -15.95
N ALA A 653 21.41 -33.84 -14.76
CA ALA A 653 19.99 -34.00 -14.41
C ALA A 653 19.04 -33.16 -15.28
N HIS A 654 19.51 -32.05 -15.85
CA HIS A 654 18.70 -31.18 -16.70
C HIS A 654 18.76 -31.55 -18.18
N ILE A 655 19.91 -32.02 -18.66
CA ILE A 655 20.17 -32.25 -20.09
C ILE A 655 20.04 -33.74 -20.43
N ILE A 656 20.64 -34.64 -19.64
CA ILE A 656 20.73 -36.07 -19.93
C ILE A 656 19.53 -36.85 -19.40
N ASP A 657 19.20 -36.66 -18.12
CA ASP A 657 18.22 -37.50 -17.41
C ASP A 657 16.75 -37.33 -17.86
N PRO A 658 16.27 -36.18 -18.41
CA PRO A 658 14.89 -36.08 -18.84
C PRO A 658 14.59 -36.97 -20.06
N ALA A 659 13.69 -37.94 -19.89
CA ALA A 659 13.25 -38.84 -20.95
C ALA A 659 12.80 -38.12 -22.23
N LYS A 660 12.22 -36.91 -22.11
CA LYS A 660 11.80 -36.07 -23.25
C LYS A 660 12.93 -35.63 -24.19
N HIS A 661 14.19 -35.78 -23.81
CA HIS A 661 15.34 -35.48 -24.68
C HIS A 661 15.83 -36.69 -25.48
N ASN A 662 15.32 -37.89 -25.18
CA ASN A 662 15.65 -39.13 -25.88
C ASN A 662 17.16 -39.44 -25.98
N LEU A 663 17.98 -39.02 -25.00
CA LEU A 663 19.45 -39.19 -25.04
C LEU A 663 19.94 -40.55 -24.51
N GLU A 664 19.05 -41.44 -24.08
CA GLU A 664 19.39 -42.78 -23.56
C GLU A 664 20.30 -43.60 -24.50
N PRO A 665 20.07 -43.67 -25.83
CA PRO A 665 20.95 -44.42 -26.72
C PRO A 665 22.41 -43.92 -26.71
N ILE A 666 22.61 -42.61 -26.51
CA ILE A 666 23.95 -42.00 -26.45
C ILE A 666 24.60 -42.29 -25.10
N VAL A 667 23.83 -42.28 -24.01
CA VAL A 667 24.32 -42.64 -22.67
C VAL A 667 24.79 -44.09 -22.64
N GLU A 668 24.03 -44.99 -23.24
CA GLU A 668 24.40 -46.40 -23.37
C GLU A 668 25.65 -46.59 -24.24
N ALA A 669 25.70 -45.95 -25.41
CA ALA A 669 26.83 -46.06 -26.33
C ALA A 669 28.13 -45.46 -25.79
N ALA A 670 28.05 -44.30 -25.12
CA ALA A 670 29.20 -43.61 -24.55
C ALA A 670 29.70 -44.23 -23.23
N GLY A 671 28.91 -45.12 -22.60
CA GLY A 671 29.28 -45.80 -21.35
C GLY A 671 28.95 -45.03 -20.07
N GLY A 672 28.09 -44.01 -20.13
CA GLY A 672 27.66 -43.25 -18.97
C GLY A 672 27.18 -41.82 -19.26
N ARG A 673 26.63 -41.17 -18.22
CA ARG A 673 26.09 -39.79 -18.32
C ARG A 673 27.19 -38.77 -18.62
N SER A 674 28.34 -38.93 -17.96
CA SER A 674 29.48 -38.02 -18.07
C SER A 674 30.13 -38.13 -19.45
N GLU A 675 30.25 -39.35 -19.95
CA GLU A 675 30.82 -39.69 -21.24
C GLU A 675 29.93 -39.20 -22.39
N ALA A 676 28.60 -39.36 -22.25
CA ALA A 676 27.65 -38.77 -23.19
C ALA A 676 27.72 -37.24 -23.21
N MET A 677 27.88 -36.59 -22.05
CA MET A 677 28.10 -35.14 -21.99
C MET A 677 29.41 -34.73 -22.65
N LYS A 678 30.47 -35.51 -22.47
CA LYS A 678 31.77 -35.29 -23.14
C LYS A 678 31.62 -35.38 -24.66
N ALA A 679 30.95 -36.42 -25.18
CA ALA A 679 30.69 -36.57 -26.60
C ALA A 679 29.88 -35.41 -27.20
N LEU A 680 28.90 -34.88 -26.44
CA LEU A 680 28.15 -33.67 -26.83
C LEU A 680 29.04 -32.44 -26.92
N VAL A 681 29.92 -32.22 -25.94
CA VAL A 681 30.85 -31.08 -25.92
C VAL A 681 31.88 -31.22 -27.03
N ASP A 682 32.53 -32.36 -27.17
CA ASP A 682 33.57 -32.61 -28.18
C ASP A 682 33.05 -32.40 -29.61
N SER A 683 31.76 -32.68 -29.87
CA SER A 683 31.11 -32.41 -31.16
C SER A 683 31.05 -30.92 -31.56
N LEU A 684 31.32 -30.01 -30.62
CA LEU A 684 31.37 -28.56 -30.83
C LEU A 684 32.79 -28.03 -31.09
N ALA A 685 33.83 -28.87 -30.95
CA ALA A 685 35.23 -28.45 -30.99
C ALA A 685 35.63 -27.77 -32.31
N SER A 686 35.03 -28.16 -33.44
CA SER A 686 35.33 -27.55 -34.74
C SER A 686 34.87 -26.09 -34.87
N GLY A 687 33.99 -25.60 -33.98
CA GLY A 687 33.37 -24.28 -34.08
C GLY A 687 32.37 -24.14 -35.24
N GLU A 688 32.16 -25.19 -36.04
CA GLU A 688 31.32 -25.12 -37.24
C GLU A 688 29.86 -24.80 -36.87
N GLY A 689 29.32 -23.69 -37.36
CA GLY A 689 27.94 -23.27 -37.06
C GLY A 689 27.76 -22.62 -35.68
N LEU A 690 28.84 -22.32 -34.95
CA LEU A 690 28.79 -21.58 -33.69
C LEU A 690 29.18 -20.10 -33.94
N PRO A 691 28.49 -19.13 -33.32
CA PRO A 691 28.86 -17.72 -33.40
C PRO A 691 30.06 -17.41 -32.50
N ALA A 692 30.78 -16.33 -32.78
CA ALA A 692 31.87 -15.85 -31.90
C ALA A 692 31.38 -15.51 -30.48
N ALA A 693 30.13 -15.03 -30.35
CA ALA A 693 29.41 -14.86 -29.08
C ALA A 693 27.89 -14.92 -29.33
N GLY A 694 27.12 -15.41 -28.36
CA GLY A 694 25.66 -15.45 -28.42
C GLY A 694 25.09 -16.86 -28.56
N ARG A 695 23.76 -16.96 -28.82
CA ARG A 695 23.02 -18.24 -28.83
C ARG A 695 23.30 -19.03 -30.11
N PHE A 696 23.30 -20.37 -30.01
CA PHE A 696 23.42 -21.28 -31.14
C PHE A 696 22.46 -22.47 -31.03
N GLU A 697 22.14 -23.04 -32.19
CA GLU A 697 21.42 -24.29 -32.36
C GLU A 697 22.05 -25.05 -33.53
N VAL A 698 22.59 -26.23 -33.26
CA VAL A 698 23.31 -27.04 -34.25
C VAL A 698 22.89 -28.50 -34.18
N THR A 699 22.96 -29.19 -35.32
CA THR A 699 22.71 -30.63 -35.41
C THR A 699 24.04 -31.37 -35.62
N ARG A 700 24.22 -32.47 -34.90
CA ARG A 700 25.44 -33.30 -34.92
C ARG A 700 25.09 -34.77 -34.97
N ILE A 701 25.98 -35.58 -35.54
CA ILE A 701 25.91 -37.04 -35.43
C ILE A 701 26.84 -37.45 -34.30
N ILE A 702 26.28 -38.02 -33.24
CA ILE A 702 27.01 -38.42 -32.02
C ILE A 702 26.61 -39.87 -31.71
N GLU A 703 27.58 -40.77 -31.66
CA GLU A 703 27.35 -42.22 -31.49
C GLU A 703 26.29 -42.78 -32.46
N GLY A 704 26.30 -42.29 -33.70
CA GLY A 704 25.35 -42.72 -34.75
C GLY A 704 23.95 -42.10 -34.66
N ALA A 705 23.66 -41.30 -33.63
CA ALA A 705 22.39 -40.60 -33.48
C ALA A 705 22.46 -39.13 -33.93
N THR A 706 21.40 -38.62 -34.54
CA THR A 706 21.26 -37.20 -34.91
C THR A 706 20.76 -36.40 -33.71
N VAL A 707 21.63 -35.57 -33.13
CA VAL A 707 21.34 -34.77 -31.94
C VAL A 707 21.24 -33.30 -32.29
N THR A 708 20.21 -32.63 -31.80
CA THR A 708 20.11 -31.16 -31.82
C THR A 708 20.64 -30.59 -30.50
N ILE A 709 21.66 -29.73 -30.57
CA ILE A 709 22.31 -29.09 -29.41
C ILE A 709 22.00 -27.59 -29.44
N ARG A 710 21.46 -27.07 -28.35
CA ARG A 710 21.17 -25.65 -28.15
C ARG A 710 21.98 -25.07 -27.01
N GLY A 711 22.58 -23.91 -27.21
CA GLY A 711 23.48 -23.30 -26.24
C GLY A 711 23.78 -21.84 -26.51
N ALA A 712 24.85 -21.35 -25.91
CA ALA A 712 25.43 -20.05 -26.22
C ALA A 712 26.96 -20.06 -26.06
N VAL A 713 27.67 -19.33 -26.92
CA VAL A 713 29.09 -19.03 -26.73
C VAL A 713 29.19 -17.79 -25.83
N VAL A 714 29.80 -17.96 -24.66
CA VAL A 714 29.94 -16.90 -23.64
C VAL A 714 31.41 -16.80 -23.27
N ASN A 715 32.01 -15.62 -23.50
CA ASN A 715 33.44 -15.38 -23.32
C ASN A 715 34.31 -16.36 -24.11
N GLY A 716 33.91 -16.70 -25.34
CA GLY A 716 34.61 -17.66 -26.19
C GLY A 716 34.39 -19.13 -25.83
N VAL A 717 33.66 -19.46 -24.75
CA VAL A 717 33.42 -20.85 -24.33
C VAL A 717 32.00 -21.29 -24.75
N PRO A 718 31.84 -22.37 -25.53
CA PRO A 718 30.53 -22.91 -25.88
C PRO A 718 29.87 -23.56 -24.65
N LYS A 719 28.68 -23.08 -24.27
CA LYS A 719 27.91 -23.57 -23.12
C LYS A 719 26.61 -24.21 -23.57
N ILE A 720 26.45 -25.51 -23.33
CA ILE A 720 25.24 -26.27 -23.67
C ILE A 720 24.11 -25.93 -22.69
N GLY A 721 22.95 -25.59 -23.24
CA GLY A 721 21.70 -25.36 -22.50
C GLY A 721 20.80 -26.59 -22.50
N THR A 722 20.62 -27.22 -23.66
CA THR A 722 19.84 -28.46 -23.84
C THR A 722 20.34 -29.21 -25.07
N ALA A 723 20.16 -30.53 -25.10
CA ALA A 723 20.38 -31.38 -26.25
C ALA A 723 19.26 -32.42 -26.32
N PHE A 724 18.83 -32.80 -27.52
CA PHE A 724 17.79 -33.82 -27.69
C PHE A 724 17.89 -34.52 -29.06
N ILE A 725 17.42 -35.76 -29.12
CA ILE A 725 17.14 -36.46 -30.38
C ILE A 725 15.68 -36.15 -30.76
N PRO A 726 15.42 -35.53 -31.93
CA PRO A 726 14.10 -35.05 -32.33
C PRO A 726 13.07 -36.14 -32.56
#